data_AF-A0A2G7FZJ8-F1
#
_entry.id   AF-A0A2G7FZJ8-F1
#
_cell.length_a   1.000
_cell.length_b   1.000
_cell.length_c   1.000
_cell.angle_alpha   90.00
_cell.angle_beta   90.00
_cell.angle_gamma   90.00
#
_symmetry.space_group_name_H-M   'P 1'
#
loop_
_entity.id
_entity.type
_entity.pdbx_description
1 polymer ?
#
loop_
_entity_poly.entity_id
_entity_poly.type
_entity_poly.pdbx_seq_one_letter_code
_entity_poly.pdbx_strand_id
1 'polypeptide(L)'
;MVNRLDNSANDPCRPATAQEKKNWNGFCELESEPALFNVMLREFGVKGVKVQEVVSLDEEMMAFLNKPVYGLIFLFRWREDDPEKQEASCPEGLWFANQTTSNACASVALLNIVNNIEGIELGDNLQHFRDFTMPFTPALRGDAISNFDFVKRIHNSFARKMDMLNSDLELKNEATSRRSRSSKRNRDETEMDAGFHFIAFVPALGKVWKFDGLERQPQALGPCTPDEDWLGLVKPHLITRMTEYEEDQIEFSILSLVRDPLVDLIGKLAVNIKCLEMLNQRLTTQAPAVAHSELPFASRILENTILGPDKSFDMTRESIDQAIVPVVLERYNLFSVQEIVDFQRKLCNEQQALRAAIRDEQQTQRADDDYAAGRRFIGVADIASVRFSLPAHLLEPTPNLEYWNYLDRPETFASIGQSDDPLGRTLEILRFWFTKDLKYIKGKPCKPYNSTLGEFFRATWEVDATLPEVQVHSKPGIATGISAAKDGNAEAVKVCYLTEQTSHHPPVSAFFIDCPQRGVSARGFDQISAKFTGTSIRVAPGQHNLGIFVRIARRDNEEYQLTHPAAHLGGLLRGALAITVSDTCYVTCPKTRIKVILQYLEDGWIGRAQNRVEGVVFRYDPDMDTTTKIKDVPESDILAKISGSWHGQVYFTLAGTGEPQLLIDITPLFPATKSVPPEGSQLSNESRKFWSSVTEAIVDKKYSQATKCKQNIEERQRQRAAERQAKNEIWQPRFFTDAVTPLGKPELTEEGRKALKGLYNGDYSLEESETKGA
;
A
#
# COMPACT_ATOMS: atom_id res chain seq x y z
N MET A 1 21.85 -31.79 16.31
CA MET A 1 21.98 -31.94 14.85
C MET A 1 20.92 -32.91 14.37
N VAL A 2 19.81 -32.39 13.88
CA VAL A 2 18.79 -33.13 13.13
C VAL A 2 18.63 -32.34 11.84
N ASN A 3 18.91 -32.99 10.70
CA ASN A 3 18.85 -32.38 9.38
C ASN A 3 17.45 -31.83 9.10
N ARG A 4 17.30 -30.51 9.04
CA ARG A 4 16.21 -29.84 8.32
C ARG A 4 16.48 -30.05 6.83
N LEU A 5 15.89 -31.10 6.26
CA LEU A 5 15.73 -31.18 4.81
C LEU A 5 14.72 -30.11 4.39
N ASP A 6 15.11 -29.42 3.34
CA ASP A 6 14.48 -28.27 2.70
C ASP A 6 13.08 -28.63 2.15
N ASN A 7 12.03 -28.18 2.83
CA ASN A 7 10.62 -28.37 2.41
C ASN A 7 10.19 -27.36 1.32
N SER A 8 11.12 -26.53 0.79
CA SER A 8 10.81 -25.49 -0.21
C SER A 8 10.41 -26.05 -1.58
N ALA A 9 10.70 -27.31 -1.90
CA ALA A 9 10.40 -27.90 -3.21
C ALA A 9 8.89 -28.00 -3.53
N ASN A 10 8.06 -28.14 -2.49
CA ASN A 10 6.61 -28.37 -2.58
C ASN A 10 5.74 -27.15 -2.27
N ASP A 11 6.31 -25.97 -2.01
CA ASP A 11 5.53 -24.74 -1.85
C ASP A 11 4.90 -24.34 -3.20
N PRO A 12 3.56 -24.34 -3.36
CA PRO A 12 2.91 -23.94 -4.61
C PRO A 12 3.09 -22.45 -4.93
N CYS A 13 3.34 -21.61 -3.93
CA CYS A 13 3.52 -20.16 -4.09
C CYS A 13 4.96 -19.75 -4.41
N ARG A 14 5.89 -20.71 -4.51
CA ARG A 14 7.28 -20.42 -4.86
C ARG A 14 7.41 -19.90 -6.29
N PRO A 15 8.45 -19.08 -6.57
CA PRO A 15 8.83 -18.78 -7.94
C PRO A 15 9.09 -20.06 -8.75
N ALA A 16 8.60 -20.11 -9.99
CA ALA A 16 8.95 -21.19 -10.89
C ALA A 16 10.43 -21.10 -11.28
N THR A 17 11.11 -22.24 -11.32
CA THR A 17 12.52 -22.32 -11.71
C THR A 17 12.69 -21.93 -13.18
N ALA A 18 13.89 -21.51 -13.58
CA ALA A 18 14.18 -21.16 -14.96
C ALA A 18 13.89 -22.33 -15.94
N GLN A 19 14.11 -23.57 -15.51
CA GLN A 19 13.83 -24.76 -16.31
C GLN A 19 12.33 -25.06 -16.43
N GLU A 20 11.56 -24.89 -15.35
CA GLU A 20 10.09 -24.99 -15.37
C GLU A 20 9.49 -23.95 -16.32
N LYS A 21 9.93 -22.68 -16.21
CA LYS A 21 9.49 -21.58 -17.08
C LYS A 21 9.83 -21.82 -18.55
N LYS A 22 11.03 -22.32 -18.83
CA LYS A 22 11.50 -22.62 -20.21
C LYS A 22 10.71 -23.75 -20.86
N ASN A 23 10.25 -24.73 -20.08
CA ASN A 23 9.53 -25.89 -20.58
C ASN A 23 8.01 -25.69 -20.62
N TRP A 24 7.52 -24.53 -20.19
CA TRP A 24 6.09 -24.23 -20.15
C TRP A 24 5.65 -23.43 -21.37
N ASN A 25 4.59 -23.92 -22.04
CA ASN A 25 4.12 -23.35 -23.28
C ASN A 25 3.00 -22.30 -23.11
N GLY A 26 2.44 -22.15 -21.90
CA GLY A 26 1.37 -21.22 -21.58
C GLY A 26 1.83 -19.79 -21.29
N PHE A 27 0.88 -18.94 -20.87
CA PHE A 27 1.13 -17.59 -20.35
C PHE A 27 0.63 -17.53 -18.90
N CYS A 28 1.38 -16.88 -18.01
CA CYS A 28 0.92 -16.66 -16.63
C CYS A 28 -0.05 -15.50 -16.59
N GLU A 29 -1.02 -15.55 -15.68
CA GLU A 29 -1.82 -14.37 -15.39
C GLU A 29 -0.92 -13.27 -14.79
N LEU A 30 -0.97 -12.06 -15.34
CA LEU A 30 -0.20 -10.92 -14.86
C LEU A 30 -1.09 -9.95 -14.10
N GLU A 31 -0.57 -9.47 -12.97
CA GLU A 31 -1.19 -8.41 -12.17
C GLU A 31 -1.16 -7.07 -12.95
N SER A 32 -2.22 -6.27 -12.82
CA SER A 32 -2.32 -4.92 -13.44
C SER A 32 -1.50 -3.89 -12.68
N GLU A 33 -0.18 -4.08 -12.65
CA GLU A 33 0.76 -3.29 -11.87
C GLU A 33 1.75 -2.54 -12.80
N PRO A 34 1.81 -1.19 -12.78
CA PRO A 34 2.74 -0.40 -13.59
C PRO A 34 4.18 -0.92 -13.59
N ALA A 35 4.70 -1.34 -12.43
CA ALA A 35 6.07 -1.83 -12.29
C ALA A 35 6.37 -3.03 -13.21
N LEU A 36 5.43 -3.98 -13.32
CA LEU A 36 5.59 -5.15 -14.18
C LEU A 36 5.60 -4.75 -15.65
N PHE A 37 4.66 -3.90 -16.07
CA PHE A 37 4.56 -3.42 -17.45
C PHE A 37 5.79 -2.58 -17.85
N ASN A 38 6.31 -1.76 -16.93
CA ASN A 38 7.53 -0.97 -17.12
C ASN A 38 8.76 -1.86 -17.35
N VAL A 39 8.95 -2.88 -16.51
CA VAL A 39 10.04 -3.84 -16.69
C VAL A 39 9.89 -4.61 -18.00
N MET A 40 8.68 -5.04 -18.36
CA MET A 40 8.42 -5.72 -19.62
C MET A 40 8.77 -4.87 -20.83
N LEU A 41 8.36 -3.60 -20.87
CA LEU A 41 8.67 -2.67 -21.97
C LEU A 41 10.18 -2.47 -22.12
N ARG A 42 10.90 -2.28 -21.02
CA ARG A 42 12.36 -2.15 -21.02
C ARG A 42 13.04 -3.42 -21.54
N GLU A 43 12.60 -4.59 -21.09
CA GLU A 43 13.15 -5.87 -21.55
C GLU A 43 12.76 -6.24 -22.98
N PHE A 44 11.60 -5.76 -23.46
CA PHE A 44 11.25 -5.82 -24.88
C PHE A 44 12.19 -4.98 -25.75
N GLY A 45 12.84 -3.97 -25.16
CA GLY A 45 13.73 -3.04 -25.84
C GLY A 45 13.05 -1.74 -26.28
N VAL A 46 11.81 -1.50 -25.83
CA VAL A 46 11.08 -0.28 -26.15
C VAL A 46 11.65 0.88 -25.33
N LYS A 47 12.02 1.99 -25.98
CA LYS A 47 12.62 3.14 -25.30
C LYS A 47 11.72 4.35 -25.27
N GLY A 48 11.93 5.20 -24.25
CA GLY A 48 11.32 6.52 -24.18
C GLY A 48 9.85 6.53 -23.78
N VAL A 49 9.35 5.42 -23.25
CA VAL A 49 7.98 5.25 -22.75
C VAL A 49 8.00 4.67 -21.35
N LYS A 50 6.95 4.98 -20.61
CA LYS A 50 6.69 4.47 -19.27
C LYS A 50 5.20 4.24 -19.11
N VAL A 51 4.82 3.24 -18.34
CA VAL A 51 3.46 3.02 -17.85
C VAL A 51 3.25 3.75 -16.53
N GLN A 52 2.16 4.53 -16.48
CA GLN A 52 1.71 5.26 -15.31
C GLN A 52 0.25 4.88 -15.02
N GLU A 53 -0.06 4.61 -13.75
CA GLU A 53 -1.43 4.33 -13.34
C GLU A 53 -2.33 5.56 -13.53
N VAL A 54 -3.54 5.34 -14.04
CA VAL A 54 -4.57 6.37 -14.15
C VAL A 54 -5.48 6.26 -12.94
N VAL A 55 -5.22 7.11 -11.94
CA VAL A 55 -5.95 7.11 -10.67
C VAL A 55 -7.40 7.58 -10.86
N SER A 56 -7.62 8.63 -11.65
CA SER A 56 -8.98 9.13 -11.95
C SER A 56 -9.06 9.66 -13.38
N LEU A 57 -10.27 9.59 -13.95
CA LEU A 57 -10.62 10.15 -15.26
C LEU A 57 -10.95 11.66 -15.22
N ASP A 58 -10.92 12.25 -14.02
CA ASP A 58 -11.07 13.71 -13.83
C ASP A 58 -9.98 14.46 -14.60
N GLU A 59 -10.31 15.60 -15.20
CA GLU A 59 -9.37 16.41 -15.98
C GLU A 59 -8.11 16.79 -15.19
N GLU A 60 -8.27 17.19 -13.92
CA GLU A 60 -7.15 17.55 -13.06
C GLU A 60 -6.19 16.37 -12.84
N MET A 61 -6.73 15.17 -12.61
CA MET A 61 -5.92 13.97 -12.36
C MET A 61 -5.23 13.48 -13.64
N MET A 62 -5.92 13.55 -14.78
CA MET A 62 -5.37 13.20 -16.09
C MET A 62 -4.29 14.19 -16.56
N ALA A 63 -4.26 15.41 -16.02
CA ALA A 63 -3.22 16.40 -16.30
C ALA A 63 -1.86 16.04 -15.68
N PHE A 64 -1.83 15.19 -14.65
CA PHE A 64 -0.59 14.67 -14.07
C PHE A 64 0.05 13.53 -14.87
N LEU A 65 -0.62 13.02 -15.91
CA LEU A 65 -0.02 12.05 -16.82
C LEU A 65 1.04 12.72 -17.66
N ASN A 66 2.21 12.10 -17.77
CA ASN A 66 3.25 12.56 -18.68
C ASN A 66 2.72 12.58 -20.12
N LYS A 67 3.12 13.59 -20.89
CA LYS A 67 2.65 13.80 -22.26
C LYS A 67 3.79 13.60 -23.27
N PRO A 68 3.47 13.12 -24.49
CA PRO A 68 2.16 12.63 -24.92
C PRO A 68 1.73 11.32 -24.23
N VAL A 69 0.42 11.09 -24.17
CA VAL A 69 -0.17 9.80 -23.79
C VAL A 69 -0.35 8.98 -25.07
N TYR A 70 0.38 7.88 -25.17
CA TYR A 70 0.43 7.01 -26.36
C TYR A 70 -0.68 5.97 -26.40
N GLY A 71 -1.28 5.64 -25.25
CA GLY A 71 -2.39 4.70 -25.17
C GLY A 71 -2.87 4.49 -23.75
N LEU A 72 -4.06 3.92 -23.60
CA LEU A 72 -4.60 3.45 -22.33
C LEU A 72 -4.78 1.94 -22.38
N ILE A 73 -4.53 1.27 -21.27
CA ILE A 73 -4.83 -0.13 -21.04
C ILE A 73 -5.94 -0.17 -19.99
N PHE A 74 -7.03 -0.88 -20.29
CA PHE A 74 -8.15 -1.04 -19.39
C PHE A 74 -8.34 -2.52 -19.07
N LEU A 75 -8.21 -2.87 -17.80
CA LEU A 75 -8.53 -4.19 -17.26
C LEU A 75 -9.95 -4.16 -16.72
N PHE A 76 -10.81 -5.07 -17.16
CA PHE A 76 -12.17 -5.18 -16.65
C PHE A 76 -12.69 -6.62 -16.80
N ARG A 77 -13.83 -6.91 -16.17
CA ARG A 77 -14.49 -8.22 -16.32
C ARG A 77 -15.10 -8.34 -17.72
N TRP A 78 -14.58 -9.24 -18.54
CA TRP A 78 -14.89 -9.24 -19.98
C TRP A 78 -16.36 -9.53 -20.26
N ARG A 79 -16.92 -8.83 -21.25
CA ARG A 79 -18.24 -9.07 -21.83
C ARG A 79 -18.17 -8.85 -23.33
N GLU A 80 -18.95 -9.63 -24.06
CA GLU A 80 -19.04 -9.51 -25.51
C GLU A 80 -19.64 -8.14 -25.88
N ASP A 81 -18.92 -7.39 -26.71
CA ASP A 81 -19.36 -6.10 -27.25
C ASP A 81 -20.20 -6.30 -28.52
N ASP A 82 -20.91 -5.25 -28.95
CA ASP A 82 -21.69 -5.26 -30.19
C ASP A 82 -20.80 -5.48 -31.42
N PRO A 83 -20.91 -6.63 -32.12
CA PRO A 83 -20.06 -6.94 -33.27
C PRO A 83 -20.24 -5.98 -34.44
N GLU A 84 -21.37 -5.28 -34.53
CA GLU A 84 -21.64 -4.29 -35.59
C GLU A 84 -20.78 -3.02 -35.45
N LYS A 85 -20.20 -2.79 -34.26
CA LYS A 85 -19.30 -1.66 -34.01
C LYS A 85 -17.86 -1.93 -34.47
N GLN A 86 -17.51 -3.17 -34.79
CA GLN A 86 -16.17 -3.54 -35.25
C GLN A 86 -16.01 -3.22 -36.74
N GLU A 87 -14.79 -2.90 -37.15
CA GLU A 87 -14.50 -2.71 -38.57
C GLU A 87 -14.72 -3.99 -39.38
N ALA A 88 -14.99 -3.83 -40.68
CA ALA A 88 -15.13 -4.96 -41.60
C ALA A 88 -13.84 -5.80 -41.66
N SER A 89 -12.69 -5.10 -41.64
CA SER A 89 -11.33 -5.65 -41.63
C SER A 89 -10.37 -4.66 -40.97
N CYS A 90 -9.31 -5.17 -40.34
CA CYS A 90 -8.20 -4.35 -39.84
C CYS A 90 -7.63 -3.48 -40.98
N PRO A 91 -7.61 -2.14 -40.83
CA PRO A 91 -7.09 -1.24 -41.84
C PRO A 91 -5.61 -1.49 -42.18
N GLU A 92 -5.23 -1.17 -43.42
CA GLU A 92 -3.84 -1.18 -43.85
C GLU A 92 -3.02 -0.16 -43.03
N GLY A 93 -1.81 -0.54 -42.64
CA GLY A 93 -0.96 0.29 -41.78
C GLY A 93 -1.28 0.21 -40.28
N LEU A 94 -2.39 -0.42 -39.88
CA LEU A 94 -2.75 -0.60 -38.46
C LEU A 94 -2.28 -1.96 -37.95
N TRP A 95 -1.54 -1.95 -36.84
CA TRP A 95 -1.09 -3.18 -36.18
C TRP A 95 -2.04 -3.55 -35.04
N PHE A 96 -2.86 -4.57 -35.24
CA PHE A 96 -3.78 -5.12 -34.25
C PHE A 96 -3.69 -6.64 -34.26
N ALA A 97 -3.53 -7.25 -33.09
CA ALA A 97 -3.42 -8.69 -32.91
C ALA A 97 -4.50 -9.20 -31.95
N ASN A 98 -5.04 -10.38 -32.28
CA ASN A 98 -5.94 -11.11 -31.40
C ASN A 98 -5.18 -11.81 -30.28
N GLN A 99 -5.86 -12.02 -29.17
CA GLN A 99 -5.43 -12.97 -28.17
C GLN A 99 -5.86 -14.38 -28.61
N THR A 100 -4.89 -15.24 -28.90
CA THR A 100 -5.13 -16.65 -29.28
C THR A 100 -4.83 -17.63 -28.15
N THR A 101 -4.19 -17.17 -27.07
CA THR A 101 -3.82 -17.97 -25.89
C THR A 101 -4.33 -17.28 -24.62
N SER A 102 -4.89 -18.05 -23.68
CA SER A 102 -5.33 -17.55 -22.37
C SER A 102 -4.19 -16.86 -21.62
N ASN A 103 -4.52 -15.85 -20.81
CA ASN A 103 -3.57 -15.04 -20.00
C ASN A 103 -2.54 -14.19 -20.79
N ALA A 104 -2.51 -14.25 -22.13
CA ALA A 104 -1.60 -13.42 -22.93
C ALA A 104 -2.06 -11.95 -23.08
N CYS A 105 -3.25 -11.60 -22.55
CA CYS A 105 -3.93 -10.31 -22.71
C CYS A 105 -3.03 -9.09 -22.42
N ALA A 106 -2.25 -9.11 -21.33
CA ALA A 106 -1.36 -8.01 -20.97
C ALA A 106 -0.29 -7.71 -22.04
N SER A 107 0.36 -8.76 -22.57
CA SER A 107 1.35 -8.61 -23.65
C SER A 107 0.71 -8.20 -24.97
N VAL A 108 -0.46 -8.76 -25.29
CA VAL A 108 -1.21 -8.38 -26.50
C VAL A 108 -1.61 -6.90 -26.45
N ALA A 109 -2.11 -6.42 -25.31
CA ALA A 109 -2.47 -5.02 -25.12
C ALA A 109 -1.25 -4.09 -25.28
N LEU A 110 -0.11 -4.41 -24.65
CA LEU A 110 1.14 -3.64 -24.82
C LEU A 110 1.59 -3.57 -26.28
N LEU A 111 1.64 -4.72 -26.97
CA LEU A 111 2.06 -4.80 -28.37
C LEU A 111 1.09 -4.05 -29.30
N ASN A 112 -0.21 -4.13 -29.04
CA ASN A 112 -1.23 -3.38 -29.76
C ASN A 112 -1.07 -1.86 -29.59
N ILE A 113 -0.48 -1.37 -28.49
CA ILE A 113 -0.15 0.04 -28.33
C ILE A 113 1.17 0.37 -29.04
N VAL A 114 2.28 -0.26 -28.63
CA VAL A 114 3.63 0.19 -29.05
C VAL A 114 3.87 0.07 -30.56
N ASN A 115 3.27 -0.91 -31.24
CA ASN A 115 3.44 -1.08 -32.69
C ASN A 115 2.72 -0.03 -33.54
N ASN A 116 1.88 0.82 -32.92
CA ASN A 116 1.18 1.90 -33.61
C ASN A 116 1.70 3.30 -33.26
N ILE A 117 2.69 3.40 -32.36
CA ILE A 117 3.31 4.70 -32.02
C ILE A 117 4.26 5.09 -33.14
N GLU A 118 4.08 6.29 -33.68
CA GLU A 118 4.96 6.84 -34.71
C GLU A 118 6.31 7.24 -34.11
N GLY A 119 7.41 6.82 -34.73
CA GLY A 119 8.77 7.20 -34.33
C GLY A 119 9.32 6.55 -33.05
N ILE A 120 8.60 5.59 -32.45
CA ILE A 120 9.07 4.88 -31.25
C ILE A 120 10.22 3.91 -31.60
N GLU A 121 11.21 3.81 -30.71
CA GLU A 121 12.26 2.77 -30.80
C GLU A 121 11.77 1.47 -30.13
N LEU A 122 11.43 0.44 -30.93
CA LEU A 122 10.92 -0.86 -30.44
C LEU A 122 12.03 -1.86 -30.04
N GLY A 123 13.28 -1.60 -30.41
CA GLY A 123 14.37 -2.56 -30.33
C GLY A 123 14.31 -3.64 -31.43
N ASP A 124 15.45 -4.28 -31.74
CA ASP A 124 15.60 -5.13 -32.93
C ASP A 124 14.60 -6.30 -33.00
N ASN A 125 14.34 -6.95 -31.86
CA ASN A 125 13.45 -8.11 -31.81
C ASN A 125 11.99 -7.74 -32.12
N LEU A 126 11.46 -6.69 -31.48
CA LEU A 126 10.09 -6.25 -31.73
C LEU A 126 9.95 -5.56 -33.08
N GLN A 127 10.95 -4.81 -33.54
CA GLN A 127 10.93 -4.18 -34.86
C GLN A 127 10.82 -5.24 -35.96
N HIS A 128 11.70 -6.25 -35.95
CA HIS A 128 11.61 -7.36 -36.92
C HIS A 128 10.29 -8.13 -36.80
N PHE A 129 9.80 -8.35 -35.58
CA PHE A 129 8.52 -9.03 -35.37
C PHE A 129 7.34 -8.21 -35.94
N ARG A 130 7.31 -6.90 -35.72
CA ARG A 130 6.32 -5.99 -36.29
C ARG A 130 6.35 -6.04 -37.81
N ASP A 131 7.52 -5.88 -38.41
CA ASP A 131 7.68 -5.85 -39.87
C ASP A 131 7.28 -7.19 -40.51
N PHE A 132 7.67 -8.31 -39.89
CA PHE A 132 7.30 -9.66 -40.32
C PHE A 132 5.79 -9.93 -40.23
N THR A 133 5.13 -9.44 -39.19
CA THR A 133 3.71 -9.72 -38.90
C THR A 133 2.75 -8.66 -39.46
N MET A 134 3.25 -7.53 -39.95
CA MET A 134 2.45 -6.48 -40.56
C MET A 134 1.49 -6.98 -41.67
N PRO A 135 1.88 -7.87 -42.59
CA PRO A 135 0.96 -8.37 -43.62
C PRO A 135 -0.02 -9.44 -43.12
N PHE A 136 0.08 -9.88 -41.87
CA PHE A 136 -0.77 -10.97 -41.35
C PHE A 136 -2.14 -10.45 -40.92
N THR A 137 -3.13 -11.36 -40.88
CA THR A 137 -4.43 -11.08 -40.25
C THR A 137 -4.27 -10.96 -38.73
N PRO A 138 -5.17 -10.26 -38.01
CA PRO A 138 -5.10 -10.14 -36.55
C PRO A 138 -4.98 -11.48 -35.81
N ALA A 139 -5.68 -12.53 -36.28
CA ALA A 139 -5.59 -13.88 -35.73
C ALA A 139 -4.21 -14.51 -35.91
N LEU A 140 -3.61 -14.37 -37.11
CA LEU A 140 -2.26 -14.87 -37.39
C LEU A 140 -1.19 -14.09 -36.62
N ARG A 141 -1.39 -12.79 -36.38
CA ARG A 141 -0.52 -12.00 -35.48
C ARG A 141 -0.60 -12.53 -34.05
N GLY A 142 -1.80 -12.85 -33.56
CA GLY A 142 -1.99 -13.47 -32.25
C GLY A 142 -1.29 -14.82 -32.10
N ASP A 143 -1.39 -15.67 -33.12
CA ASP A 143 -0.66 -16.94 -33.19
C ASP A 143 0.86 -16.72 -33.23
N ALA A 144 1.34 -15.74 -33.98
CA ALA A 144 2.75 -15.37 -34.01
C ALA A 144 3.24 -14.90 -32.62
N ILE A 145 2.46 -14.11 -31.86
CA ILE A 145 2.81 -13.70 -30.49
C ILE A 145 2.90 -14.92 -29.58
N SER A 146 1.95 -15.85 -29.70
CA SER A 146 1.91 -17.07 -28.91
C SER A 146 3.10 -18.00 -29.17
N ASN A 147 3.76 -17.87 -30.33
CA ASN A 147 4.98 -18.62 -30.68
C ASN A 147 6.24 -17.76 -30.59
N PHE A 148 6.14 -16.51 -30.12
CA PHE A 148 7.29 -15.62 -30.01
C PHE A 148 7.99 -15.77 -28.67
N ASP A 149 8.99 -16.65 -28.64
CA ASP A 149 9.77 -16.99 -27.43
C ASP A 149 10.36 -15.77 -26.71
N PHE A 150 10.65 -14.68 -27.41
CA PHE A 150 11.17 -13.46 -26.81
C PHE A 150 10.15 -12.82 -25.85
N VAL A 151 8.95 -12.50 -26.35
CA VAL A 151 7.87 -11.89 -25.55
C VAL A 151 7.39 -12.87 -24.48
N LYS A 152 7.19 -14.14 -24.85
CA LYS A 152 6.70 -15.16 -23.92
C LYS A 152 7.63 -15.34 -22.72
N ARG A 153 8.94 -15.38 -22.94
CA ARG A 153 9.93 -15.55 -21.86
C ARG A 153 9.92 -14.38 -20.88
N ILE A 154 9.80 -13.16 -21.38
CA ILE A 154 9.74 -11.94 -20.55
C ILE A 154 8.45 -11.93 -19.74
N HIS A 155 7.31 -12.18 -20.39
CA HIS A 155 6.01 -12.29 -19.72
C HIS A 155 6.03 -13.36 -18.62
N ASN A 156 6.46 -14.59 -18.95
CA ASN A 156 6.50 -15.71 -18.00
C ASN A 156 7.64 -15.61 -16.98
N SER A 157 8.50 -14.59 -17.07
CA SER A 157 9.54 -14.37 -16.06
C SER A 157 8.93 -14.13 -14.67
N PHE A 158 7.70 -13.60 -14.61
CA PHE A 158 6.94 -13.31 -13.39
C PHE A 158 6.09 -14.50 -12.88
N ALA A 159 6.06 -15.61 -13.62
CA ALA A 159 5.25 -16.78 -13.30
C ALA A 159 5.69 -17.47 -12.01
N ARG A 160 4.72 -17.77 -11.14
CA ARG A 160 4.85 -18.67 -10.00
C ARG A 160 4.37 -20.07 -10.36
N LYS A 161 4.75 -21.06 -9.54
CA LYS A 161 4.34 -22.44 -9.75
C LYS A 161 2.82 -22.61 -9.74
N MET A 162 2.12 -21.93 -8.84
CA MET A 162 0.66 -21.92 -8.79
C MET A 162 0.03 -21.33 -10.05
N ASP A 163 0.57 -20.22 -10.59
CA ASP A 163 0.07 -19.59 -11.82
C ASP A 163 0.12 -20.56 -13.01
N MET A 164 1.23 -21.30 -13.14
CA MET A 164 1.41 -22.33 -14.16
C MET A 164 0.42 -23.48 -13.97
N LEU A 165 0.25 -23.95 -12.73
CA LEU A 165 -0.69 -25.04 -12.41
C LEU A 165 -2.15 -24.66 -12.66
N ASN A 166 -2.55 -23.45 -12.30
CA ASN A 166 -3.90 -22.94 -12.51
C ASN A 166 -4.21 -22.82 -14.01
N SER A 167 -3.30 -22.23 -14.77
CA SER A 167 -3.44 -22.10 -16.22
C SER A 167 -3.50 -23.47 -16.92
N ASP A 168 -2.66 -24.43 -16.52
CA ASP A 168 -2.70 -25.80 -17.05
C ASP A 168 -4.00 -26.54 -16.66
N LEU A 169 -4.51 -26.29 -15.45
CA LEU A 169 -5.76 -26.87 -14.97
C LEU A 169 -6.97 -26.31 -15.73
N GLU A 170 -7.01 -25.01 -15.98
CA GLU A 170 -8.03 -24.35 -16.82
C GLU A 170 -8.00 -24.88 -18.24
N LEU A 171 -6.83 -24.96 -18.88
CA LEU A 171 -6.66 -25.55 -20.21
C LEU A 171 -7.16 -27.00 -20.26
N LYS A 172 -6.89 -27.79 -19.21
CA LYS A 172 -7.40 -29.16 -19.08
C LYS A 172 -8.92 -29.20 -18.92
N ASN A 173 -9.51 -28.28 -18.14
CA ASN A 173 -10.96 -28.16 -17.96
C ASN A 173 -11.66 -27.71 -19.26
N GLU A 174 -11.05 -26.80 -20.03
CA GLU A 174 -11.54 -26.40 -21.35
C GLU A 174 -11.48 -27.56 -22.36
N ALA A 175 -10.37 -28.30 -22.39
CA ALA A 175 -10.20 -29.44 -23.28
C ALA A 175 -11.18 -30.59 -22.97
N THR A 176 -11.49 -30.81 -21.68
CA THR A 176 -12.44 -31.84 -21.24
C THR A 176 -13.90 -31.42 -21.39
N SER A 177 -14.23 -30.14 -21.19
CA SER A 177 -15.60 -29.61 -21.39
C SER A 177 -16.00 -29.50 -22.85
N ARG A 178 -15.06 -29.24 -23.78
CA ARG A 178 -15.31 -29.32 -25.23
C ARG A 178 -15.66 -30.74 -25.71
N ARG A 179 -15.30 -31.79 -24.95
CA ARG A 179 -15.71 -33.18 -25.24
C ARG A 179 -17.13 -33.52 -24.75
N SER A 180 -17.74 -32.73 -23.86
CA SER A 180 -19.08 -33.01 -23.30
C SER A 180 -20.20 -32.11 -23.83
N ARG A 181 -19.89 -30.98 -24.47
CA ARG A 181 -20.90 -30.07 -25.04
C ARG A 181 -21.26 -30.42 -26.49
N SER A 182 -22.12 -31.44 -26.66
CA SER A 182 -22.90 -31.65 -27.90
C SER A 182 -24.39 -31.37 -27.75
N SER A 183 -24.85 -30.68 -26.69
CA SER A 183 -26.27 -30.28 -26.60
C SER A 183 -26.52 -29.05 -25.74
N LYS A 184 -27.26 -28.09 -26.32
CA LYS A 184 -27.98 -26.93 -25.75
C LYS A 184 -27.16 -25.83 -25.06
N ARG A 185 -27.22 -24.65 -25.69
CA ARG A 185 -26.64 -23.37 -25.27
C ARG A 185 -27.70 -22.61 -24.45
N ASN A 186 -27.60 -22.63 -23.13
CA ASN A 186 -28.32 -21.68 -22.25
C ASN A 186 -27.39 -20.48 -22.02
N ARG A 187 -27.91 -19.26 -22.20
CA ARG A 187 -27.13 -18.02 -22.34
C ARG A 187 -26.90 -17.29 -21.00
N ASP A 188 -27.61 -17.68 -19.93
CA ASP A 188 -27.63 -16.93 -18.66
C ASP A 188 -26.62 -17.43 -17.60
N GLU A 189 -26.04 -18.63 -17.75
CA GLU A 189 -25.01 -19.14 -16.79
C GLU A 189 -23.60 -18.59 -17.05
N THR A 190 -23.37 -17.90 -18.17
CA THR A 190 -22.02 -17.45 -18.60
C THR A 190 -21.56 -16.10 -18.04
N GLU A 191 -22.44 -15.28 -17.45
CA GLU A 191 -22.06 -13.92 -17.01
C GLU A 191 -21.37 -13.88 -15.64
N MET A 192 -21.67 -14.83 -14.74
CA MET A 192 -21.06 -14.89 -13.40
C MET A 192 -19.67 -15.54 -13.36
N ASP A 193 -19.11 -15.94 -14.52
CA ASP A 193 -17.83 -16.69 -14.62
C ASP A 193 -16.84 -16.06 -15.62
N ALA A 194 -17.15 -14.89 -16.20
CA ALA A 194 -16.22 -14.21 -17.11
C ALA A 194 -15.00 -13.66 -16.35
N GLY A 195 -13.79 -14.01 -16.82
CA GLY A 195 -12.51 -13.56 -16.25
C GLY A 195 -12.15 -12.11 -16.59
N PHE A 196 -11.09 -11.62 -15.96
CA PHE A 196 -10.52 -10.29 -16.23
C PHE A 196 -9.78 -10.26 -17.56
N HIS A 197 -9.95 -9.17 -18.30
CA HIS A 197 -9.34 -9.00 -19.62
C HIS A 197 -8.82 -7.58 -19.86
N PHE A 198 -7.65 -7.50 -20.50
CA PHE A 198 -7.04 -6.23 -20.89
C PHE A 198 -7.43 -5.85 -22.31
N ILE A 199 -7.91 -4.62 -22.48
CA ILE A 199 -8.08 -3.96 -23.78
C ILE A 199 -7.20 -2.72 -23.85
N ALA A 200 -6.92 -2.25 -25.06
CA ALA A 200 -6.15 -1.04 -25.29
C ALA A 200 -6.95 0.02 -26.06
N PHE A 201 -6.74 1.29 -25.73
CA PHE A 201 -7.19 2.44 -26.52
C PHE A 201 -5.99 3.16 -27.09
N VAL A 202 -5.97 3.36 -28.42
CA VAL A 202 -4.77 3.78 -29.15
C VAL A 202 -5.09 4.85 -30.19
N PRO A 203 -4.50 6.06 -30.10
CA PRO A 203 -4.48 7.01 -31.21
C PRO A 203 -3.53 6.51 -32.31
N ALA A 204 -4.05 6.20 -33.50
CA ALA A 204 -3.26 5.73 -34.63
C ALA A 204 -3.95 6.07 -35.96
N LEU A 205 -3.16 6.39 -36.98
CA LEU A 205 -3.66 6.70 -38.33
C LEU A 205 -4.79 7.77 -38.34
N GLY A 206 -4.66 8.81 -37.52
CA GLY A 206 -5.62 9.91 -37.44
C GLY A 206 -6.97 9.56 -36.78
N LYS A 207 -7.05 8.45 -36.05
CA LYS A 207 -8.24 8.01 -35.31
C LYS A 207 -7.87 7.45 -33.95
N VAL A 208 -8.84 7.39 -33.05
CA VAL A 208 -8.73 6.60 -31.80
C VAL A 208 -9.36 5.24 -32.03
N TRP A 209 -8.63 4.20 -31.65
CA TRP A 209 -9.03 2.81 -31.79
C TRP A 209 -9.24 2.15 -30.43
N LYS A 210 -10.26 1.31 -30.33
CA LYS A 210 -10.40 0.30 -29.28
C LYS A 210 -9.86 -1.02 -29.82
N PHE A 211 -8.88 -1.58 -29.12
CA PHE A 211 -8.25 -2.86 -29.42
C PHE A 211 -8.55 -3.86 -28.30
N ASP A 212 -9.52 -4.72 -28.54
CA ASP A 212 -9.80 -5.88 -27.69
C ASP A 212 -9.28 -7.15 -28.39
N GLY A 213 -8.31 -7.83 -27.78
CA GLY A 213 -7.74 -9.06 -28.34
C GLY A 213 -8.75 -10.20 -28.55
N LEU A 214 -9.88 -10.20 -27.83
CA LEU A 214 -10.94 -11.20 -27.96
C LEU A 214 -11.96 -10.85 -29.06
N GLU A 215 -11.94 -9.61 -29.58
CA GLU A 215 -12.80 -9.17 -30.69
C GLU A 215 -12.22 -9.51 -32.07
N ARG A 216 -13.06 -9.72 -33.07
CA ARG A 216 -12.62 -10.16 -34.41
C ARG A 216 -11.78 -9.09 -35.12
N GLN A 217 -12.16 -7.83 -34.98
CA GLN A 217 -11.55 -6.68 -35.66
C GLN A 217 -11.50 -5.48 -34.71
N PRO A 218 -10.59 -4.51 -34.94
CA PRO A 218 -10.54 -3.31 -34.12
C PRO A 218 -11.79 -2.44 -34.34
N GLN A 219 -12.09 -1.59 -33.35
CA GLN A 219 -13.20 -0.63 -33.43
C GLN A 219 -12.66 0.80 -33.50
N ALA A 220 -13.10 1.60 -34.47
CA ALA A 220 -12.83 3.02 -34.51
C ALA A 220 -13.80 3.79 -33.60
N LEU A 221 -13.28 4.66 -32.73
CA LEU A 221 -14.09 5.50 -31.83
C LEU A 221 -14.34 6.90 -32.41
N GLY A 222 -13.39 7.44 -33.17
CA GLY A 222 -13.51 8.76 -33.79
C GLY A 222 -12.19 9.25 -34.40
N PRO A 223 -12.23 10.36 -35.17
CA PRO A 223 -11.03 11.02 -35.68
C PRO A 223 -10.23 11.65 -34.54
N CYS A 224 -8.90 11.74 -34.71
CA CYS A 224 -7.98 12.38 -33.78
C CYS A 224 -6.90 13.11 -34.57
N THR A 225 -6.69 14.39 -34.25
CA THR A 225 -5.52 15.13 -34.74
C THR A 225 -4.38 15.10 -33.71
N PRO A 226 -3.11 15.32 -34.12
CA PRO A 226 -1.97 15.29 -33.19
C PRO A 226 -2.05 16.30 -32.04
N ASP A 227 -2.77 17.41 -32.23
CA ASP A 227 -2.87 18.51 -31.26
C ASP A 227 -4.11 18.41 -30.35
N GLU A 228 -5.01 17.46 -30.60
CA GLU A 228 -6.24 17.26 -29.82
C GLU A 228 -6.06 16.22 -28.70
N ASP A 229 -6.68 16.48 -27.54
CA ASP A 229 -6.72 15.51 -26.44
C ASP A 229 -7.70 14.37 -26.75
N TRP A 230 -7.17 13.31 -27.33
CA TRP A 230 -7.90 12.11 -27.71
C TRP A 230 -8.56 11.38 -26.53
N LEU A 231 -8.10 11.63 -25.30
CA LEU A 231 -8.66 11.02 -24.09
C LEU A 231 -10.14 11.38 -23.92
N GLY A 232 -10.57 12.54 -24.39
CA GLY A 232 -11.98 12.95 -24.40
C GLY A 232 -12.90 11.99 -25.16
N LEU A 233 -12.39 11.32 -26.21
CA LEU A 233 -13.15 10.33 -26.98
C LEU A 233 -13.28 9.00 -26.23
N VAL A 234 -12.35 8.68 -25.33
CA VAL A 234 -12.31 7.39 -24.63
C VAL A 234 -13.03 7.43 -23.30
N LYS A 235 -13.00 8.58 -22.60
CA LYS A 235 -13.66 8.77 -21.30
C LYS A 235 -15.11 8.27 -21.27
N PRO A 236 -15.99 8.57 -22.24
CA PRO A 236 -17.37 8.08 -22.22
C PRO A 236 -17.44 6.55 -22.25
N HIS A 237 -16.58 5.89 -23.04
CA HIS A 237 -16.54 4.43 -23.11
C HIS A 237 -16.09 3.80 -21.79
N LEU A 238 -15.07 4.38 -21.16
CA LEU A 238 -14.61 3.93 -19.84
C LEU A 238 -15.71 4.15 -18.80
N ILE A 239 -16.29 5.35 -18.71
CA ILE A 239 -17.34 5.68 -17.75
C ILE A 239 -18.56 4.76 -17.95
N THR A 240 -19.04 4.57 -19.18
CA THR A 240 -20.15 3.66 -19.46
C THR A 240 -19.86 2.26 -18.93
N ARG A 241 -18.68 1.70 -19.24
CA ARG A 241 -18.28 0.39 -18.71
C ARG A 241 -18.16 0.39 -17.20
N MET A 242 -17.60 1.44 -16.60
CA MET A 242 -17.50 1.59 -15.14
C MET A 242 -18.87 1.69 -14.45
N THR A 243 -19.86 2.35 -15.07
CA THR A 243 -21.23 2.52 -14.53
C THR A 243 -22.12 1.30 -14.70
N GLU A 244 -21.75 0.37 -15.59
CA GLU A 244 -22.40 -0.93 -15.73
C GLU A 244 -22.05 -1.90 -14.59
N TYR A 245 -21.04 -1.57 -13.78
CA TYR A 245 -20.72 -2.24 -12.52
C TYR A 245 -21.53 -1.63 -11.36
N GLU A 246 -21.92 -2.47 -10.41
CA GLU A 246 -22.59 -2.02 -9.19
C GLU A 246 -21.71 -1.03 -8.41
N GLU A 247 -22.31 -0.04 -7.74
CA GLU A 247 -21.61 1.11 -7.12
C GLU A 247 -20.49 0.74 -6.11
N ASP A 248 -20.43 -0.52 -5.68
CA ASP A 248 -19.54 -1.05 -4.64
C ASP A 248 -18.52 -2.10 -5.13
N GLN A 249 -18.52 -2.48 -6.42
CA GLN A 249 -17.54 -3.41 -7.01
C GLN A 249 -16.70 -2.74 -8.08
N ILE A 250 -15.55 -2.16 -7.70
CA ILE A 250 -14.59 -1.67 -8.70
C ILE A 250 -13.63 -2.79 -9.06
N GLU A 251 -14.08 -3.62 -10.00
CA GLU A 251 -13.34 -4.73 -10.60
C GLU A 251 -12.56 -4.28 -11.87
N PHE A 252 -11.96 -3.07 -11.89
CA PHE A 252 -11.21 -2.60 -13.05
C PHE A 252 -9.96 -1.81 -12.70
N SER A 253 -9.01 -1.74 -13.64
CA SER A 253 -7.77 -0.95 -13.54
C SER A 253 -7.49 -0.23 -14.86
N ILE A 254 -6.97 1.00 -14.79
CA ILE A 254 -6.59 1.78 -15.98
C ILE A 254 -5.12 2.15 -15.86
N LEU A 255 -4.34 1.75 -16.86
CA LEU A 255 -2.94 2.13 -17.01
C LEU A 255 -2.78 2.99 -18.26
N SER A 256 -1.82 3.91 -18.26
CA SER A 256 -1.49 4.76 -19.40
C SER A 256 -0.07 4.52 -19.84
N LEU A 257 0.15 4.38 -21.15
CA LEU A 257 1.49 4.42 -21.73
C LEU A 257 1.81 5.86 -22.10
N VAL A 258 2.81 6.43 -21.45
CA VAL A 258 3.19 7.84 -21.53
C VAL A 258 4.65 8.00 -21.92
N ARG A 259 5.03 9.22 -22.30
CA ARG A 259 6.44 9.60 -22.48
C ARG A 259 7.22 9.44 -21.18
N ASP A 260 8.37 8.78 -21.27
CA ASP A 260 9.30 8.68 -20.15
C ASP A 260 9.99 10.04 -19.91
N PRO A 261 9.76 10.69 -18.74
CA PRO A 261 10.35 11.98 -18.44
C PRO A 261 11.88 11.91 -18.28
N LEU A 262 12.45 10.74 -17.98
CA LEU A 262 13.89 10.56 -17.78
C LEU A 262 14.67 10.96 -19.03
N VAL A 263 14.17 10.62 -20.22
CA VAL A 263 14.84 10.94 -21.49
C VAL A 263 14.94 12.45 -21.69
N ASP A 264 13.86 13.18 -21.41
CA ASP A 264 13.83 14.64 -21.58
C ASP A 264 14.66 15.35 -20.52
N LEU A 265 14.66 14.83 -19.28
CA LEU A 265 15.49 15.35 -18.19
C LEU A 265 16.99 15.16 -18.47
N ILE A 266 17.41 13.97 -18.95
CA ILE A 266 18.80 13.71 -19.34
C ILE A 266 19.19 14.62 -20.50
N GLY A 267 18.33 14.79 -21.51
CA GLY A 267 18.58 15.74 -22.61
C GLY A 267 18.78 17.18 -22.13
N LYS A 268 17.93 17.66 -21.22
CA LYS A 268 18.07 18.99 -20.59
C LYS A 268 19.36 19.12 -19.80
N LEU A 269 19.77 18.06 -19.09
CA LEU A 269 21.02 18.03 -18.35
C LEU A 269 22.23 18.10 -19.30
N ALA A 270 22.19 17.38 -20.43
CA ALA A 270 23.26 17.42 -21.43
C ALA A 270 23.44 18.84 -22.03
N VAL A 271 22.34 19.50 -22.37
CA VAL A 271 22.34 20.90 -22.83
C VAL A 271 22.93 21.82 -21.75
N ASN A 272 22.50 21.66 -20.49
CA ASN A 272 23.00 22.46 -19.37
C ASN A 272 24.52 22.30 -19.18
N ILE A 273 25.03 21.06 -19.19
CA ILE A 273 26.46 20.76 -19.08
C ILE A 273 27.24 21.39 -20.24
N LYS A 274 26.77 21.24 -21.47
CA LYS A 274 27.40 21.85 -22.65
C LYS A 274 27.49 23.37 -22.54
N CYS A 275 26.42 24.02 -22.06
CA CYS A 275 26.43 25.47 -21.84
C CYS A 275 27.48 25.89 -20.79
N LEU A 276 27.59 25.15 -19.70
CA LEU A 276 28.59 25.41 -18.66
C LEU A 276 30.03 25.21 -19.17
N GLU A 277 30.28 24.16 -19.97
CA GLU A 277 31.59 23.93 -20.60
C GLU A 277 31.98 25.12 -21.49
N MET A 278 31.06 25.60 -22.34
CA MET A 278 31.31 26.74 -23.23
C MET A 278 31.63 28.03 -22.44
N LEU A 279 30.92 28.30 -21.36
CA LEU A 279 31.15 29.49 -20.52
C LEU A 279 32.48 29.40 -19.77
N ASN A 280 32.84 28.23 -19.24
CA ASN A 280 34.12 28.01 -18.56
C ASN A 280 35.32 28.18 -19.49
N GLN A 281 35.24 27.68 -20.72
CA GLN A 281 36.29 27.90 -21.72
C GLN A 281 36.47 29.39 -22.03
N ARG A 282 35.38 30.14 -22.10
CA ARG A 282 35.43 31.58 -22.40
C ARG A 282 36.01 32.42 -21.26
N LEU A 283 35.59 32.16 -20.02
CA LEU A 283 36.15 32.81 -18.84
C LEU A 283 37.68 32.65 -18.79
N THR A 284 38.15 31.44 -19.11
CA THR A 284 39.59 31.11 -19.18
C THR A 284 40.32 31.87 -20.30
N THR A 285 39.64 32.14 -21.43
CA THR A 285 40.24 32.79 -22.60
C THR A 285 40.28 34.33 -22.48
N GLN A 286 39.27 34.97 -21.86
CA GLN A 286 39.14 36.43 -21.81
C GLN A 286 39.93 37.12 -20.69
N ALA A 287 40.32 36.41 -19.63
CA ALA A 287 40.94 37.04 -18.46
C ALA A 287 42.04 36.21 -17.78
N PRO A 288 43.20 35.99 -18.42
CA PRO A 288 44.31 35.28 -17.78
C PRO A 288 44.87 36.00 -16.52
N ALA A 289 44.65 37.31 -16.36
CA ALA A 289 45.18 38.12 -15.26
C ALA A 289 44.17 38.42 -14.12
N VAL A 290 42.85 38.29 -14.35
CA VAL A 290 41.80 38.46 -13.30
C VAL A 290 41.60 37.17 -12.49
N ALA A 291 42.11 36.05 -13.01
CA ALA A 291 42.10 34.75 -12.37
C ALA A 291 42.53 34.87 -10.88
N HIS A 292 43.61 35.57 -10.55
CA HIS A 292 44.13 35.54 -9.17
C HIS A 292 43.30 36.28 -8.09
N SER A 293 42.33 37.15 -8.42
CA SER A 293 41.52 37.86 -7.40
C SER A 293 40.07 37.38 -7.27
N GLU A 294 39.46 36.82 -8.34
CA GLU A 294 38.07 36.34 -8.32
C GLU A 294 37.94 34.79 -8.36
N LEU A 295 39.05 34.06 -8.53
CA LEU A 295 39.10 32.59 -8.46
C LEU A 295 38.40 31.97 -7.22
N PRO A 296 38.46 32.54 -6.01
CA PRO A 296 37.78 31.94 -4.85
C PRO A 296 36.25 31.94 -4.99
N PHE A 297 35.67 32.85 -5.78
CA PHE A 297 34.23 32.99 -5.92
C PHE A 297 33.69 32.16 -7.10
N ALA A 298 34.36 32.19 -8.26
CA ALA A 298 34.00 31.35 -9.41
C ALA A 298 34.22 29.84 -9.14
N SER A 299 35.29 29.47 -8.42
CA SER A 299 35.55 28.08 -8.02
C SER A 299 34.49 27.53 -7.05
N ARG A 300 33.91 28.39 -6.18
CA ARG A 300 32.84 27.98 -5.24
C ARG A 300 31.49 27.83 -5.92
N ILE A 301 31.20 28.59 -6.98
CA ILE A 301 29.93 28.49 -7.73
C ILE A 301 29.80 27.13 -8.44
N LEU A 302 30.93 26.54 -8.84
CA LEU A 302 30.98 25.23 -9.50
C LEU A 302 31.13 24.06 -8.53
N GLU A 303 31.26 24.30 -7.21
CA GLU A 303 31.29 23.23 -6.21
C GLU A 303 29.98 22.43 -6.28
N ASN A 304 30.10 21.15 -6.62
CA ASN A 304 29.00 20.20 -6.86
C ASN A 304 28.29 20.31 -8.22
N THR A 305 28.82 21.03 -9.20
CA THR A 305 28.31 21.08 -10.58
C THR A 305 29.06 20.08 -11.48
N ILE A 306 28.32 19.37 -12.33
CA ILE A 306 28.86 18.43 -13.31
C ILE A 306 29.33 19.23 -14.54
N LEU A 307 30.59 19.01 -14.94
CA LEU A 307 31.26 19.70 -16.05
C LEU A 307 31.87 18.70 -17.03
N GLY A 308 31.06 17.72 -17.44
CA GLY A 308 31.46 16.68 -18.38
C GLY A 308 30.67 15.39 -18.21
N PRO A 309 31.18 14.26 -18.76
CA PRO A 309 30.54 12.96 -18.63
C PRO A 309 30.43 12.52 -17.16
N ASP A 310 29.28 11.93 -16.80
CA ASP A 310 28.99 11.45 -15.46
C ASP A 310 28.10 10.21 -15.53
N LYS A 311 28.64 9.08 -15.05
CA LYS A 311 27.95 7.78 -15.10
C LYS A 311 26.70 7.72 -14.21
N SER A 312 26.62 8.54 -13.15
CA SER A 312 25.46 8.53 -12.26
C SER A 312 24.18 9.07 -12.91
N PHE A 313 24.32 9.80 -14.01
CA PHE A 313 23.22 10.37 -14.79
C PHE A 313 23.18 9.83 -16.23
N ASP A 314 23.85 8.70 -16.51
CA ASP A 314 24.04 8.16 -17.86
C ASP A 314 24.53 9.20 -18.88
N MET A 315 25.33 10.16 -18.41
CA MET A 315 25.83 11.25 -19.23
C MET A 315 27.14 10.84 -19.91
N THR A 316 27.13 10.78 -21.24
CA THR A 316 28.32 10.43 -22.05
C THR A 316 28.90 11.67 -22.73
N ARG A 317 30.14 11.57 -23.23
CA ARG A 317 30.73 12.68 -24.00
C ARG A 317 29.94 12.93 -25.29
N GLU A 318 29.52 11.86 -25.94
CA GLU A 318 28.72 11.90 -27.16
C GLU A 318 27.38 12.61 -26.93
N SER A 319 26.64 12.28 -25.85
CA SER A 319 25.36 12.92 -25.55
C SER A 319 25.50 14.41 -25.27
N ILE A 320 26.58 14.81 -24.59
CA ILE A 320 26.91 16.22 -24.37
C ILE A 320 27.23 16.89 -25.71
N ASP A 321 28.12 16.33 -26.52
CA ASP A 321 28.56 16.96 -27.77
C ASP A 321 27.42 17.09 -28.79
N GLN A 322 26.49 16.14 -28.84
CA GLN A 322 25.30 16.18 -29.69
C GLN A 322 24.20 17.13 -29.18
N ALA A 323 24.26 17.56 -27.92
CA ALA A 323 23.24 18.43 -27.35
C ALA A 323 23.15 19.78 -28.09
N ILE A 324 21.93 20.16 -28.49
CA ILE A 324 21.70 21.41 -29.22
C ILE A 324 21.54 22.54 -28.21
N VAL A 325 22.43 23.53 -28.31
CA VAL A 325 22.43 24.71 -27.44
C VAL A 325 21.42 25.74 -28.01
N PRO A 326 20.43 26.21 -27.24
CA PRO A 326 19.44 27.19 -27.72
C PRO A 326 20.07 28.46 -28.32
N VAL A 327 19.53 28.98 -29.44
CA VAL A 327 20.08 30.14 -30.19
C VAL A 327 20.25 31.42 -29.34
N VAL A 328 19.46 31.60 -28.27
CA VAL A 328 19.60 32.73 -27.32
C VAL A 328 21.01 32.77 -26.69
N LEU A 329 21.68 31.61 -26.67
CA LEU A 329 22.99 31.38 -26.11
C LEU A 329 24.11 31.66 -27.14
N GLU A 330 23.83 31.79 -28.44
CA GLU A 330 24.84 32.27 -29.41
C GLU A 330 25.25 33.74 -29.14
N ARG A 331 24.44 34.49 -28.39
CA ARG A 331 24.76 35.83 -27.88
C ARG A 331 25.82 35.84 -26.77
N TYR A 332 26.27 34.68 -26.28
CA TYR A 332 27.40 34.58 -25.34
C TYR A 332 28.66 35.27 -25.83
N ASN A 333 28.79 35.47 -27.15
CA ASN A 333 29.91 36.20 -27.72
C ASN A 333 29.99 37.67 -27.26
N LEU A 334 28.89 38.23 -26.76
CA LEU A 334 28.78 39.64 -26.39
C LEU A 334 28.75 39.87 -24.86
N PHE A 335 28.79 38.80 -24.05
CA PHE A 335 28.66 38.91 -22.59
C PHE A 335 29.94 39.47 -21.97
N SER A 336 29.77 40.36 -20.99
CA SER A 336 30.80 40.77 -20.04
C SER A 336 31.14 39.65 -19.05
N VAL A 337 32.25 39.78 -18.35
CA VAL A 337 32.68 38.82 -17.32
C VAL A 337 31.61 38.62 -16.24
N GLN A 338 30.95 39.71 -15.80
CA GLN A 338 29.89 39.64 -14.80
C GLN A 338 28.65 38.88 -15.31
N GLU A 339 28.25 39.11 -16.55
CA GLU A 339 27.11 38.40 -17.17
C GLU A 339 27.40 36.90 -17.34
N ILE A 340 28.66 36.53 -17.63
CA ILE A 340 29.08 35.11 -17.67
C ILE A 340 28.91 34.48 -16.29
N VAL A 341 29.38 35.12 -15.22
CA VAL A 341 29.28 34.62 -13.84
C VAL A 341 27.83 34.50 -13.38
N ASP A 342 26.99 35.49 -13.67
CA ASP A 342 25.57 35.47 -13.31
C ASP A 342 24.81 34.34 -14.05
N PHE A 343 25.13 34.13 -15.33
CA PHE A 343 24.54 33.06 -16.11
C PHE A 343 25.03 31.67 -15.66
N GLN A 344 26.31 31.53 -15.31
CA GLN A 344 26.84 30.30 -14.71
C GLN A 344 26.09 29.94 -13.42
N ARG A 345 25.83 30.92 -12.55
CA ARG A 345 25.04 30.69 -11.32
C ARG A 345 23.64 30.18 -11.62
N LYS A 346 22.97 30.77 -12.61
CA LYS A 346 21.65 30.33 -13.07
C LYS A 346 21.68 28.88 -13.56
N LEU A 347 22.62 28.54 -14.43
CA LEU A 347 22.79 27.18 -14.94
C LEU A 347 23.13 26.17 -13.84
N CYS A 348 23.95 26.53 -12.85
CA CYS A 348 24.26 25.65 -11.73
C CYS A 348 23.01 25.33 -10.89
N ASN A 349 22.17 26.34 -10.61
CA ASN A 349 20.90 26.14 -9.90
C ASN A 349 19.92 25.27 -10.71
N GLU A 350 19.82 25.49 -12.02
CA GLU A 350 19.02 24.65 -12.92
C GLU A 350 19.54 23.22 -12.94
N GLN A 351 20.87 23.03 -12.99
CA GLN A 351 21.48 21.71 -12.98
C GLN A 351 21.17 20.95 -11.69
N GLN A 352 21.15 21.65 -10.55
CA GLN A 352 20.79 21.04 -9.26
C GLN A 352 19.35 20.50 -9.29
N ALA A 353 18.39 21.27 -9.82
CA ALA A 353 17.01 20.85 -9.97
C ALA A 353 16.86 19.67 -10.96
N LEU A 354 17.55 19.74 -12.11
CA LEU A 354 17.56 18.65 -13.09
C LEU A 354 18.11 17.34 -12.50
N ARG A 355 19.22 17.42 -11.76
CA ARG A 355 19.83 16.25 -11.12
C ARG A 355 18.94 15.65 -10.03
N ALA A 356 18.18 16.47 -9.30
CA ALA A 356 17.20 15.97 -8.33
C ALA A 356 16.07 15.22 -9.05
N ALA A 357 15.47 15.82 -10.10
CA ALA A 357 14.41 15.19 -10.87
C ALA A 357 14.85 13.88 -11.55
N ILE A 358 16.07 13.83 -12.11
CA ILE A 358 16.63 12.60 -12.70
C ILE A 358 16.78 11.51 -11.64
N ARG A 359 17.27 11.85 -10.44
CA ARG A 359 17.43 10.88 -9.35
C ARG A 359 16.10 10.32 -8.88
N ASP A 360 15.07 11.16 -8.77
CA ASP A 360 13.72 10.73 -8.38
C ASP A 360 13.14 9.74 -9.41
N GLU A 361 13.34 10.00 -10.70
CA GLU A 361 12.89 9.11 -11.77
C GLU A 361 13.71 7.80 -11.82
N GLN A 362 15.03 7.87 -11.71
CA GLN A 362 15.91 6.70 -11.58
C GLN A 362 15.55 5.84 -10.34
N GLN A 363 15.15 6.47 -9.24
CA GLN A 363 14.70 5.76 -8.05
C GLN A 363 13.37 5.05 -8.29
N THR A 364 12.44 5.68 -9.02
CA THR A 364 11.18 5.05 -9.42
C THR A 364 11.44 3.83 -10.31
N GLN A 365 12.34 3.96 -11.29
CA GLN A 365 12.75 2.83 -12.13
C GLN A 365 13.36 1.68 -11.32
N ARG A 366 14.22 1.99 -10.33
CA ARG A 366 14.78 0.96 -9.42
C ARG A 366 13.70 0.29 -8.58
N ALA A 367 12.70 1.04 -8.10
CA ALA A 367 11.57 0.48 -7.38
C ALA A 367 10.75 -0.49 -8.26
N ASP A 368 10.55 -0.16 -9.54
CA ASP A 368 9.93 -1.09 -10.50
C ASP A 368 10.75 -2.38 -10.64
N ASP A 369 12.07 -2.24 -10.79
CA ASP A 369 13.00 -3.37 -10.92
C ASP A 369 13.02 -4.25 -9.66
N ASP A 370 13.01 -3.63 -8.47
CA ASP A 370 12.96 -4.31 -7.17
C ASP A 370 11.62 -5.05 -6.99
N TYR A 371 10.49 -4.42 -7.36
CA TYR A 371 9.18 -5.06 -7.34
C TYR A 371 9.14 -6.29 -8.27
N ALA A 372 9.60 -6.13 -9.51
CA ALA A 372 9.70 -7.20 -10.48
C ALA A 372 10.63 -8.32 -10.01
N ALA A 373 11.78 -7.98 -9.41
CA ALA A 373 12.70 -8.96 -8.82
C ALA A 373 12.05 -9.71 -7.66
N GLY A 374 11.30 -9.00 -6.80
CA GLY A 374 10.48 -9.59 -5.74
C GLY A 374 9.49 -10.61 -6.30
N ARG A 375 8.75 -10.24 -7.35
CA ARG A 375 7.82 -11.17 -8.04
C ARG A 375 8.54 -12.36 -8.66
N ARG A 376 9.74 -12.17 -9.22
CA ARG A 376 10.53 -13.20 -9.92
C ARG A 376 11.22 -14.20 -8.99
N PHE A 377 11.66 -13.77 -7.82
CA PHE A 377 12.62 -14.53 -7.00
C PHE A 377 12.24 -14.68 -5.52
N ILE A 378 11.25 -13.93 -5.01
CA ILE A 378 10.92 -13.88 -3.58
C ILE A 378 9.47 -14.36 -3.35
N GLY A 379 9.26 -15.22 -2.36
CA GLY A 379 7.93 -15.68 -1.96
C GLY A 379 7.03 -14.54 -1.45
N VAL A 380 5.71 -14.70 -1.55
CA VAL A 380 4.66 -13.67 -1.34
C VAL A 380 4.69 -12.95 0.02
N ALA A 381 5.47 -13.44 0.98
CA ALA A 381 5.51 -12.87 2.33
C ALA A 381 5.99 -11.39 2.36
N ASP A 382 6.84 -10.96 1.41
CA ASP A 382 7.46 -9.64 1.48
C ASP A 382 6.74 -8.52 0.69
N ILE A 383 5.92 -8.83 -0.33
CA ILE A 383 5.19 -7.79 -1.10
C ILE A 383 4.07 -7.16 -0.26
N ALA A 384 3.40 -7.91 0.60
CA ALA A 384 2.40 -7.38 1.55
C ALA A 384 3.01 -6.49 2.66
N SER A 385 4.35 -6.43 2.73
CA SER A 385 5.11 -5.68 3.74
C SER A 385 5.71 -4.37 3.22
N VAL A 386 5.60 -4.09 1.90
CA VAL A 386 6.16 -2.88 1.29
C VAL A 386 5.34 -1.67 1.70
N ARG A 387 5.88 -0.89 2.65
CA ARG A 387 5.34 0.42 3.01
C ARG A 387 5.52 1.38 1.85
N PHE A 388 4.43 1.90 1.28
CA PHE A 388 4.51 3.04 0.36
C PHE A 388 5.21 4.22 1.06
N SER A 389 6.22 4.85 0.45
CA SER A 389 6.76 6.12 0.96
C SER A 389 5.96 7.25 0.32
N LEU A 390 5.28 8.07 1.13
CA LEU A 390 4.60 9.27 0.61
C LEU A 390 5.44 10.52 0.90
N PRO A 391 5.36 11.54 0.03
CA PRO A 391 5.85 12.89 0.33
C PRO A 391 5.30 13.43 1.65
N ALA A 392 6.07 14.26 2.34
CA ALA A 392 5.72 14.73 3.68
C ALA A 392 4.39 15.51 3.77
N HIS A 393 3.94 16.13 2.67
CA HIS A 393 2.67 16.87 2.63
C HIS A 393 1.42 15.98 2.61
N LEU A 394 1.57 14.68 2.32
CA LEU A 394 0.49 13.68 2.38
C LEU A 394 0.48 12.89 3.70
N LEU A 395 1.36 13.23 4.63
CA LEU A 395 1.47 12.57 5.93
C LEU A 395 0.76 13.38 7.00
N GLU A 396 0.09 12.68 7.90
CA GLU A 396 -0.36 13.26 9.15
C GLU A 396 0.87 13.52 10.03
N PRO A 397 0.98 14.68 10.71
CA PRO A 397 2.12 15.01 11.55
C PRO A 397 2.13 14.25 12.89
N THR A 398 1.95 12.93 12.85
CA THR A 398 1.90 12.02 14.00
C THR A 398 2.72 10.77 13.72
N PRO A 399 3.64 10.36 14.63
CA PRO A 399 4.37 9.09 14.51
C PRO A 399 3.45 7.87 14.57
N ASN A 400 3.79 6.79 13.85
CA ASN A 400 2.94 5.59 13.83
C ASN A 400 2.82 4.91 15.21
N LEU A 401 3.88 4.83 16.02
CA LEU A 401 3.78 4.26 17.38
C LEU A 401 2.91 5.09 18.33
N GLU A 402 2.72 6.38 18.05
CA GLU A 402 1.80 7.23 18.78
C GLU A 402 0.36 7.06 18.28
N TYR A 403 0.20 7.04 16.95
CA TYR A 403 -1.10 6.94 16.29
C TYR A 403 -1.75 5.57 16.49
N TRP A 404 -0.96 4.51 16.40
CA TRP A 404 -1.40 3.12 16.44
C TRP A 404 -1.38 2.58 17.88
N ASN A 405 -2.46 2.85 18.63
CA ASN A 405 -2.70 2.32 19.97
C ASN A 405 -4.19 1.98 20.17
N TYR A 406 -4.51 1.26 21.25
CA TYR A 406 -5.86 0.73 21.53
C TYR A 406 -6.56 1.44 22.69
N LEU A 407 -6.15 2.66 23.04
CA LEU A 407 -6.61 3.36 24.25
C LEU A 407 -7.36 4.64 23.93
N ASP A 408 -8.19 4.63 22.87
CA ASP A 408 -9.05 5.79 22.57
C ASP A 408 -10.06 6.05 23.70
N ARG A 409 -10.53 5.03 24.43
CA ARG A 409 -11.29 5.15 25.69
C ARG A 409 -10.70 4.29 26.81
N PRO A 410 -9.61 4.74 27.48
CA PRO A 410 -8.86 3.94 28.45
C PRO A 410 -9.69 3.54 29.68
N GLU A 411 -10.75 4.28 30.02
CA GLU A 411 -11.63 3.94 31.13
C GLU A 411 -12.35 2.60 30.92
N THR A 412 -12.65 2.25 29.67
CA THR A 412 -13.29 0.95 29.35
C THR A 412 -12.31 -0.20 29.55
N PHE A 413 -11.03 0.01 29.27
CA PHE A 413 -9.96 -0.94 29.59
C PHE A 413 -9.79 -1.08 31.11
N ALA A 414 -9.77 0.05 31.83
CA ALA A 414 -9.63 0.05 33.28
C ALA A 414 -10.84 -0.57 34.01
N SER A 415 -12.01 -0.62 33.38
CA SER A 415 -13.21 -1.26 33.95
C SER A 415 -13.26 -2.78 33.80
N ILE A 416 -12.33 -3.40 33.07
CA ILE A 416 -12.33 -4.86 32.85
C ILE A 416 -12.07 -5.60 34.17
N GLY A 417 -12.84 -6.66 34.40
CA GLY A 417 -12.70 -7.56 35.54
C GLY A 417 -13.52 -7.18 36.78
N GLN A 418 -14.40 -6.18 36.67
CA GLN A 418 -15.26 -5.73 37.77
C GLN A 418 -16.34 -6.78 38.09
N SER A 419 -17.02 -7.33 37.08
CA SER A 419 -18.07 -8.33 37.27
C SER A 419 -17.56 -9.65 37.83
N ASP A 420 -18.30 -10.19 38.81
CA ASP A 420 -18.07 -11.55 39.35
C ASP A 420 -18.50 -12.65 38.37
N ASP A 421 -19.40 -12.34 37.45
CA ASP A 421 -19.90 -13.29 36.46
C ASP A 421 -19.00 -13.34 35.20
N PRO A 422 -18.63 -14.54 34.70
CA PRO A 422 -17.80 -14.68 33.49
C PRO A 422 -18.38 -14.05 32.22
N LEU A 423 -19.71 -14.08 32.04
CA LEU A 423 -20.37 -13.39 30.92
C LEU A 423 -20.29 -11.88 31.11
N GLY A 424 -20.49 -11.39 32.34
CA GLY A 424 -20.32 -9.97 32.67
C GLY A 424 -18.94 -9.43 32.29
N ARG A 425 -17.87 -10.16 32.64
CA ARG A 425 -16.49 -9.81 32.25
C ARG A 425 -16.26 -9.88 30.74
N THR A 426 -16.87 -10.86 30.06
CA THR A 426 -16.83 -10.93 28.59
C THR A 426 -17.48 -9.69 27.96
N LEU A 427 -18.59 -9.19 28.52
CA LEU A 427 -19.24 -7.97 28.04
C LEU A 427 -18.41 -6.71 28.33
N GLU A 428 -17.68 -6.64 29.45
CA GLU A 428 -16.69 -5.57 29.72
C GLU A 428 -15.56 -5.57 28.68
N ILE A 429 -15.06 -6.75 28.29
CA ILE A 429 -14.08 -6.90 27.20
C ILE A 429 -14.67 -6.38 25.88
N LEU A 430 -15.95 -6.65 25.59
CA LEU A 430 -16.60 -6.13 24.39
C LEU A 430 -16.78 -4.60 24.43
N ARG A 431 -17.04 -4.00 25.60
CA ARG A 431 -17.06 -2.53 25.74
C ARG A 431 -15.72 -1.91 25.37
N PHE A 432 -14.62 -2.50 25.84
CA PHE A 432 -13.27 -2.10 25.41
C PHE A 432 -13.09 -2.30 23.90
N TRP A 433 -13.50 -3.46 23.37
CA TRP A 433 -13.38 -3.76 21.94
C TRP A 433 -14.03 -2.72 21.03
N PHE A 434 -15.24 -2.26 21.36
CA PHE A 434 -15.96 -1.27 20.55
C PHE A 434 -15.47 0.17 20.73
N THR A 435 -14.57 0.43 21.67
CA THR A 435 -14.11 1.79 22.00
C THR A 435 -12.60 2.01 21.88
N LYS A 436 -11.83 0.95 21.59
CA LYS A 436 -10.36 1.03 21.44
C LYS A 436 -9.87 1.87 20.26
N ASP A 437 -10.72 2.08 19.24
CA ASP A 437 -10.35 2.56 17.90
C ASP A 437 -11.25 3.70 17.37
N LEU A 438 -11.81 4.51 18.27
CA LEU A 438 -12.67 5.65 17.91
C LEU A 438 -12.02 6.64 16.95
N LYS A 439 -10.68 6.74 16.90
CA LYS A 439 -9.96 7.59 15.96
C LYS A 439 -10.28 7.28 14.49
N TYR A 440 -10.62 6.04 14.14
CA TYR A 440 -11.02 5.67 12.77
C TYR A 440 -12.50 5.96 12.48
N ILE A 441 -13.33 6.04 13.52
CA ILE A 441 -14.76 6.36 13.42
C ILE A 441 -14.98 7.88 13.38
N LYS A 442 -14.21 8.64 14.17
CA LYS A 442 -14.39 10.09 14.39
C LYS A 442 -13.37 10.95 13.64
N GLY A 443 -12.21 10.37 13.31
CA GLY A 443 -11.13 11.06 12.60
C GLY A 443 -11.19 10.84 11.09
N LYS A 444 -10.33 11.56 10.37
CA LYS A 444 -10.11 11.34 8.94
C LYS A 444 -9.09 10.20 8.77
N PRO A 445 -9.29 9.27 7.82
CA PRO A 445 -8.26 8.30 7.47
C PRO A 445 -7.01 9.05 7.03
N CYS A 446 -5.88 8.76 7.69
CA CYS A 446 -4.63 9.46 7.45
C CYS A 446 -3.45 8.49 7.53
N LYS A 447 -2.31 8.92 7.00
CA LYS A 447 -1.07 8.12 7.02
C LYS A 447 -0.08 8.72 8.02
N PRO A 448 0.22 8.03 9.15
CA PRO A 448 1.25 8.47 10.08
C PRO A 448 2.67 8.22 9.53
N TYR A 449 3.70 8.71 10.24
CA TYR A 449 5.08 8.43 9.88
C TYR A 449 5.43 6.96 10.07
N ASN A 450 6.11 6.36 9.09
CA ASN A 450 6.57 4.97 9.18
C ASN A 450 7.61 4.80 10.29
N SER A 451 7.27 4.07 11.34
CA SER A 451 8.17 3.83 12.46
C SER A 451 9.49 3.14 12.07
N THR A 452 10.58 3.57 12.69
CA THR A 452 11.94 3.08 12.45
C THR A 452 12.37 2.03 13.46
N LEU A 453 13.35 1.19 13.13
CA LEU A 453 13.78 0.08 14.01
C LEU A 453 14.32 0.62 15.35
N GLY A 454 13.75 0.17 16.47
CA GLY A 454 14.12 0.64 17.81
C GLY A 454 13.53 2.00 18.20
N GLU A 455 12.67 2.59 17.36
CA GLU A 455 11.79 3.68 17.79
C GLU A 455 10.84 3.15 18.87
N PHE A 456 10.54 3.96 19.88
CA PHE A 456 9.57 3.60 20.92
C PHE A 456 8.67 4.78 21.30
N PHE A 457 7.49 4.49 21.81
CA PHE A 457 6.55 5.48 22.32
C PHE A 457 5.99 5.02 23.66
N ARG A 458 5.75 5.98 24.55
CA ARG A 458 5.12 5.74 25.85
C ARG A 458 4.20 6.88 26.26
N ALA A 459 3.10 6.51 26.89
CA ALA A 459 2.06 7.45 27.31
C ALA A 459 1.31 6.95 28.54
N THR A 460 0.60 7.87 29.19
CA THR A 460 -0.35 7.57 30.27
C THR A 460 -1.68 8.25 30.03
N TRP A 461 -2.73 7.68 30.62
CA TRP A 461 -4.04 8.30 30.74
C TRP A 461 -4.47 8.23 32.19
N GLU A 462 -4.99 9.33 32.71
CA GLU A 462 -5.69 9.38 33.99
C GLU A 462 -7.18 9.41 33.69
N VAL A 463 -7.89 8.37 34.13
CA VAL A 463 -9.29 8.15 33.79
C VAL A 463 -10.12 7.82 35.01
N ASP A 464 -11.35 8.29 35.00
CA ASP A 464 -12.37 7.81 35.94
C ASP A 464 -12.85 6.43 35.47
N ALA A 465 -12.60 5.40 36.29
CA ALA A 465 -12.94 4.02 35.97
C ALA A 465 -14.32 3.58 36.50
N THR A 466 -15.17 4.50 36.97
CA THR A 466 -16.56 4.17 37.35
C THR A 466 -17.45 4.13 36.11
N LEU A 467 -17.48 2.96 35.46
CA LEU A 467 -18.50 2.65 34.47
C LEU A 467 -19.62 1.82 35.14
N PRO A 468 -20.89 1.97 34.74
CA PRO A 468 -21.97 1.14 35.25
C PRO A 468 -21.67 -0.35 35.01
N GLU A 469 -21.89 -1.19 36.01
CA GLU A 469 -21.74 -2.64 35.90
C GLU A 469 -22.73 -3.19 34.87
N VAL A 470 -22.26 -4.13 34.03
CA VAL A 470 -23.11 -4.80 33.05
C VAL A 470 -24.01 -5.80 33.77
N GLN A 471 -25.31 -5.53 33.79
CA GLN A 471 -26.30 -6.37 34.50
C GLN A 471 -26.61 -7.64 33.70
N VAL A 472 -26.06 -8.78 34.14
CA VAL A 472 -26.27 -10.10 33.51
C VAL A 472 -27.36 -10.94 34.17
N HIS A 473 -28.11 -10.37 35.12
CA HIS A 473 -29.25 -11.01 35.78
C HIS A 473 -30.50 -10.13 35.68
N SER A 474 -31.60 -10.70 35.18
CA SER A 474 -32.90 -10.05 35.12
C SER A 474 -33.49 -9.88 36.53
N LYS A 475 -33.18 -8.76 37.20
CA LYS A 475 -34.07 -8.25 38.24
C LYS A 475 -35.00 -7.20 37.63
N PRO A 476 -36.33 -7.30 37.80
CA PRO A 476 -37.25 -6.31 37.28
C PRO A 476 -37.05 -5.01 38.06
N GLY A 477 -36.40 -4.04 37.43
CA GLY A 477 -36.09 -2.73 38.00
C GLY A 477 -35.91 -1.71 36.89
N ILE A 478 -36.59 -0.58 37.03
CA ILE A 478 -36.74 0.52 36.07
C ILE A 478 -35.39 0.95 35.48
N ALA A 479 -35.29 0.94 34.14
CA ALA A 479 -34.17 1.51 33.41
C ALA A 479 -34.16 3.04 33.61
N THR A 480 -33.34 3.53 34.53
CA THR A 480 -33.01 4.96 34.61
C THR A 480 -31.90 5.24 33.62
N GLY A 481 -32.20 6.11 32.64
CA GLY A 481 -31.24 6.60 31.66
C GLY A 481 -30.01 7.22 32.32
N ILE A 482 -28.92 7.23 31.54
CA ILE A 482 -27.61 7.79 31.86
C ILE A 482 -27.79 9.21 32.41
N SER A 483 -27.86 9.32 33.73
CA SER A 483 -27.68 10.56 34.44
C SER A 483 -26.28 10.49 35.00
N ALA A 484 -25.45 11.46 34.65
CA ALA A 484 -24.15 11.68 35.28
C ALA A 484 -24.40 12.00 36.77
N ALA A 485 -24.56 10.96 37.58
CA ALA A 485 -24.49 11.06 39.02
C ALA A 485 -23.02 11.33 39.36
N LYS A 486 -22.70 12.61 39.55
CA LYS A 486 -21.52 13.03 40.30
C LYS A 486 -21.70 12.59 41.75
N ASP A 487 -21.45 11.32 42.05
CA ASP A 487 -21.06 10.93 43.41
C ASP A 487 -19.55 11.11 43.51
N GLY A 488 -19.17 12.22 44.15
CA GLY A 488 -17.79 12.64 44.30
C GLY A 488 -17.03 11.73 45.26
N ASN A 489 -16.45 10.64 44.74
CA ASN A 489 -15.17 10.08 45.17
C ASN A 489 -14.66 8.95 44.26
N ALA A 490 -14.85 9.06 42.94
CA ALA A 490 -14.29 8.07 42.02
C ALA A 490 -12.75 8.22 41.97
N GLU A 491 -12.03 7.18 42.41
CA GLU A 491 -10.57 7.15 42.40
C GLU A 491 -10.08 7.16 40.94
N ALA A 492 -9.39 8.23 40.54
CA ALA A 492 -8.77 8.32 39.22
C ALA A 492 -7.71 7.22 39.06
N VAL A 493 -7.83 6.45 37.97
CA VAL A 493 -6.96 5.31 37.68
C VAL A 493 -6.00 5.69 36.56
N LYS A 494 -4.79 5.15 36.61
CA LYS A 494 -3.75 5.42 35.62
C LYS A 494 -3.52 4.21 34.72
N VAL A 495 -3.69 4.40 33.41
CA VAL A 495 -3.36 3.41 32.39
C VAL A 495 -2.05 3.81 31.73
N CYS A 496 -1.08 2.89 31.67
CA CYS A 496 0.24 3.10 31.08
C CYS A 496 0.37 2.33 29.78
N TYR A 497 1.02 2.92 28.78
CA TYR A 497 1.27 2.30 27.48
C TYR A 497 2.76 2.41 27.13
N LEU A 498 3.32 1.32 26.63
CA LEU A 498 4.67 1.25 26.07
C LEU A 498 4.62 0.46 24.77
N THR A 499 5.23 0.97 23.72
CA THR A 499 5.35 0.31 22.42
C THR A 499 6.73 0.55 21.82
N GLU A 500 7.26 -0.42 21.09
CA GLU A 500 8.56 -0.36 20.42
C GLU A 500 8.44 -0.99 19.03
N GLN A 501 9.06 -0.38 18.02
CA GLN A 501 9.20 -0.98 16.69
C GLN A 501 10.30 -2.05 16.75
N THR A 502 9.90 -3.30 16.95
CA THR A 502 10.79 -4.42 17.22
C THR A 502 11.37 -5.05 15.95
N SER A 503 10.72 -4.87 14.79
CA SER A 503 11.18 -5.31 13.47
C SER A 503 10.84 -4.29 12.39
N HIS A 504 11.67 -4.17 11.35
CA HIS A 504 11.43 -3.26 10.22
C HIS A 504 11.09 -3.99 8.91
N HIS A 505 11.64 -5.19 8.69
CA HIS A 505 11.35 -6.04 7.52
C HIS A 505 11.06 -7.49 7.99
N PRO A 506 9.79 -7.87 8.16
CA PRO A 506 8.58 -7.05 8.02
C PRO A 506 8.42 -6.03 9.16
N PRO A 507 7.64 -4.94 8.98
CA PRO A 507 7.41 -3.95 10.01
C PRO A 507 6.49 -4.50 11.11
N VAL A 508 7.02 -4.65 12.32
CA VAL A 508 6.28 -5.13 13.49
C VAL A 508 6.61 -4.26 14.70
N SER A 509 5.60 -3.92 15.49
CA SER A 509 5.75 -3.27 16.78
C SER A 509 5.21 -4.16 17.89
N ALA A 510 5.90 -4.21 19.02
CA ALA A 510 5.39 -4.85 20.23
C ALA A 510 4.79 -3.77 21.14
N PHE A 511 3.66 -4.05 21.77
CA PHE A 511 3.06 -3.15 22.75
C PHE A 511 2.71 -3.85 24.06
N PHE A 512 2.66 -3.04 25.13
CA PHE A 512 2.18 -3.43 26.43
C PHE A 512 1.36 -2.29 27.05
N ILE A 513 0.19 -2.64 27.58
CA ILE A 513 -0.73 -1.79 28.32
C ILE A 513 -0.81 -2.31 29.75
N ASP A 514 -0.69 -1.43 30.74
CA ASP A 514 -0.78 -1.82 32.14
C ASP A 514 -1.68 -0.86 32.93
N CYS A 515 -2.54 -1.43 33.77
CA CYS A 515 -3.39 -0.72 34.73
C CYS A 515 -3.23 -1.37 36.11
N PRO A 516 -2.15 -1.03 36.85
CA PRO A 516 -1.79 -1.70 38.10
C PRO A 516 -2.88 -1.62 39.17
N GLN A 517 -3.56 -0.46 39.32
CA GLN A 517 -4.61 -0.31 40.34
C GLN A 517 -5.83 -1.21 40.11
N ARG A 518 -6.03 -1.70 38.88
CA ARG A 518 -7.12 -2.61 38.52
C ARG A 518 -6.64 -4.05 38.31
N GLY A 519 -5.33 -4.26 38.18
CA GLY A 519 -4.76 -5.57 37.91
C GLY A 519 -5.11 -6.08 36.51
N VAL A 520 -5.26 -5.17 35.55
CA VAL A 520 -5.56 -5.47 34.15
C VAL A 520 -4.35 -5.07 33.31
N SER A 521 -3.93 -5.96 32.42
CA SER A 521 -2.81 -5.72 31.50
C SER A 521 -3.16 -6.26 30.12
N ALA A 522 -2.61 -5.67 29.06
CA ALA A 522 -2.75 -6.19 27.72
C ALA A 522 -1.47 -6.10 26.91
N ARG A 523 -1.31 -6.98 25.93
CA ARG A 523 -0.11 -7.06 25.09
C ARG A 523 -0.42 -7.67 23.73
N GLY A 524 0.45 -7.43 22.77
CA GLY A 524 0.36 -8.00 21.44
C GLY A 524 1.41 -7.43 20.51
N PHE A 525 1.40 -7.90 19.27
CA PHE A 525 2.18 -7.33 18.19
C PHE A 525 1.26 -6.64 17.18
N ASP A 526 1.65 -5.44 16.79
CA ASP A 526 1.02 -4.70 15.71
C ASP A 526 1.78 -4.98 14.41
N GLN A 527 1.11 -5.69 13.52
CA GLN A 527 1.53 -5.87 12.14
C GLN A 527 0.30 -5.74 11.24
N ILE A 528 0.45 -4.96 10.18
CA ILE A 528 -0.57 -4.75 9.16
C ILE A 528 -0.10 -5.43 7.87
N SER A 529 -1.02 -6.15 7.23
CA SER A 529 -0.94 -6.56 5.83
C SER A 529 -1.89 -5.68 5.04
N ALA A 530 -1.33 -4.81 4.20
CA ALA A 530 -2.12 -4.02 3.25
C ALA A 530 -2.10 -4.72 1.89
N LYS A 531 -3.27 -4.89 1.28
CA LYS A 531 -3.42 -5.44 -0.07
C LYS A 531 -4.30 -4.49 -0.88
N PHE A 532 -3.80 -4.05 -2.03
CA PHE A 532 -4.59 -3.28 -2.97
C PHE A 532 -5.63 -4.21 -3.60
N THR A 533 -6.90 -3.79 -3.59
CA THR A 533 -8.04 -4.56 -4.12
C THR A 533 -8.79 -3.73 -5.17
N GLY A 534 -8.04 -3.06 -6.05
CA GLY A 534 -8.59 -2.07 -6.97
C GLY A 534 -8.72 -0.72 -6.29
N THR A 535 -9.92 -0.19 -6.10
CA THR A 535 -10.10 1.19 -5.57
C THR A 535 -10.09 1.31 -4.06
N SER A 536 -9.86 0.19 -3.39
CA SER A 536 -9.72 0.13 -1.96
C SER A 536 -8.43 -0.57 -1.57
N ILE A 537 -7.94 -0.24 -0.38
CA ILE A 537 -6.86 -0.98 0.27
C ILE A 537 -7.50 -1.83 1.36
N ARG A 538 -7.44 -3.16 1.20
CA ARG A 538 -7.79 -4.08 2.28
C ARG A 538 -6.64 -4.13 3.27
N VAL A 539 -6.95 -3.79 4.52
CA VAL A 539 -6.05 -3.76 5.67
C VAL A 539 -6.44 -4.90 6.59
N ALA A 540 -5.56 -5.88 6.74
CA ALA A 540 -5.77 -7.05 7.59
C ALA A 540 -4.60 -7.23 8.57
N PRO A 541 -4.77 -8.02 9.64
CA PRO A 541 -3.66 -8.41 10.52
C PRO A 541 -2.58 -9.16 9.73
N GLY A 542 -1.31 -8.79 9.97
CA GLY A 542 -0.17 -9.55 9.46
C GLY A 542 0.06 -10.85 10.24
N GLN A 543 0.96 -11.71 9.76
CA GLN A 543 1.23 -13.03 10.34
C GLN A 543 1.64 -13.04 11.82
N HIS A 544 2.22 -11.94 12.32
CA HIS A 544 2.65 -11.78 13.71
C HIS A 544 1.60 -11.11 14.60
N ASN A 545 0.55 -10.52 14.01
CA ASN A 545 -0.57 -9.95 14.77
C ASN A 545 -1.62 -11.03 15.04
N LEU A 546 -1.49 -11.69 16.20
CA LEU A 546 -2.44 -12.72 16.65
C LEU A 546 -3.55 -12.14 17.55
N GLY A 547 -3.70 -10.82 17.59
CA GLY A 547 -4.69 -10.12 18.40
C GLY A 547 -4.13 -9.48 19.68
N ILE A 548 -5.04 -8.93 20.47
CA ILE A 548 -4.76 -8.32 21.78
C ILE A 548 -5.00 -9.38 22.86
N PHE A 549 -4.01 -9.59 23.72
CA PHE A 549 -4.12 -10.51 24.86
C PHE A 549 -4.35 -9.73 26.14
N VAL A 550 -5.57 -9.74 26.67
CA VAL A 550 -5.95 -9.03 27.90
C VAL A 550 -5.94 -10.01 29.07
N ARG A 551 -5.15 -9.71 30.11
CA ARG A 551 -5.04 -10.51 31.33
C ARG A 551 -5.60 -9.77 32.53
N ILE A 552 -6.46 -10.45 33.29
CA ILE A 552 -7.09 -9.97 34.52
C ILE A 552 -6.46 -10.71 35.71
N ALA A 553 -5.45 -10.09 36.33
CA ALA A 553 -4.67 -10.72 37.40
C ALA A 553 -5.54 -11.09 38.62
N ARG A 554 -6.53 -10.24 38.96
CA ARG A 554 -7.44 -10.45 40.10
C ARG A 554 -8.47 -11.56 39.90
N ARG A 555 -8.59 -12.11 38.70
CA ARG A 555 -9.48 -13.23 38.34
C ARG A 555 -8.66 -14.47 38.02
N ASP A 556 -7.69 -14.79 38.90
CA ASP A 556 -6.77 -15.91 38.75
C ASP A 556 -6.04 -15.93 37.39
N ASN A 557 -5.60 -14.76 36.92
CA ASN A 557 -4.98 -14.59 35.60
C ASN A 557 -5.85 -15.06 34.42
N GLU A 558 -7.17 -14.82 34.49
CA GLU A 558 -8.06 -14.96 33.33
C GLU A 558 -7.50 -14.16 32.15
N GLU A 559 -7.40 -14.79 30.98
CA GLU A 559 -6.80 -14.19 29.78
C GLU A 559 -7.77 -14.31 28.59
N TYR A 560 -7.95 -13.21 27.88
CA TYR A 560 -8.77 -13.10 26.67
C TYR A 560 -7.85 -12.85 25.47
N GLN A 561 -8.12 -13.50 24.35
CA GLN A 561 -7.53 -13.17 23.05
C GLN A 561 -8.58 -12.50 22.17
N LEU A 562 -8.27 -11.31 21.66
CA LEU A 562 -9.17 -10.52 20.82
C LEU A 562 -8.53 -10.38 19.43
N THR A 563 -9.03 -11.11 18.43
CA THR A 563 -8.52 -11.03 17.05
C THR A 563 -9.15 -9.86 16.30
N HIS A 564 -8.49 -9.35 15.26
CA HIS A 564 -8.98 -8.20 14.49
C HIS A 564 -9.74 -8.62 13.23
N PRO A 565 -10.82 -7.90 12.85
CA PRO A 565 -11.42 -8.01 11.53
C PRO A 565 -10.52 -7.36 10.46
N ALA A 566 -10.87 -7.55 9.20
CA ALA A 566 -10.31 -6.76 8.11
C ALA A 566 -11.03 -5.40 8.00
N ALA A 567 -10.32 -4.41 7.49
CA ALA A 567 -10.89 -3.13 7.12
C ALA A 567 -10.57 -2.83 5.66
N HIS A 568 -11.39 -2.00 5.02
CA HIS A 568 -11.19 -1.52 3.67
C HIS A 568 -11.12 0.00 3.69
N LEU A 569 -10.06 0.55 3.12
CA LEU A 569 -9.92 1.97 2.87
C LEU A 569 -10.37 2.25 1.45
N GLY A 570 -11.61 2.71 1.27
CA GLY A 570 -12.19 3.07 -0.03
C GLY A 570 -12.15 4.57 -0.31
N GLY A 571 -12.71 4.99 -1.45
CA GLY A 571 -12.86 6.40 -1.81
C GLY A 571 -11.57 7.11 -2.25
N LEU A 572 -10.49 6.35 -2.47
CA LEU A 572 -9.20 6.84 -2.98
C LEU A 572 -9.34 7.60 -4.31
N LEU A 573 -10.20 7.12 -5.22
CA LEU A 573 -10.43 7.76 -6.52
C LEU A 573 -11.29 9.03 -6.45
N ARG A 574 -12.20 9.11 -5.46
CA ARG A 574 -13.14 10.24 -5.28
C ARG A 574 -12.58 11.34 -4.37
N GLY A 575 -11.33 11.19 -3.89
CA GLY A 575 -10.72 12.12 -2.92
C GLY A 575 -11.39 12.15 -1.54
N ALA A 576 -12.29 11.20 -1.26
CA ALA A 576 -13.08 11.13 -0.03
C ALA A 576 -12.83 9.78 0.64
N LEU A 577 -11.70 9.67 1.35
CA LEU A 577 -11.30 8.44 2.03
C LEU A 577 -12.33 8.04 3.09
N ALA A 578 -12.76 6.77 3.04
CA ALA A 578 -13.65 6.18 4.03
C ALA A 578 -13.14 4.81 4.45
N ILE A 579 -13.26 4.50 5.74
CA ILE A 579 -12.95 3.19 6.30
C ILE A 579 -14.26 2.42 6.45
N THR A 580 -14.32 1.23 5.86
CA THR A 580 -15.35 0.23 6.18
C THR A 580 -14.68 -0.95 6.87
N VAL A 581 -15.43 -1.64 7.75
CA VAL A 581 -14.95 -2.83 8.45
C VAL A 581 -15.80 -4.00 8.01
N SER A 582 -15.15 -5.10 7.65
CA SER A 582 -15.81 -6.34 7.19
C SER A 582 -15.17 -7.54 7.89
N ASP A 583 -15.54 -8.75 7.47
CA ASP A 583 -15.10 -10.01 8.07
C ASP A 583 -15.58 -10.25 9.52
N THR A 584 -15.07 -11.35 10.08
CA THR A 584 -15.40 -11.87 11.40
C THR A 584 -14.21 -11.73 12.33
N CYS A 585 -14.45 -11.37 13.58
CA CYS A 585 -13.44 -11.41 14.63
C CYS A 585 -13.91 -12.18 15.85
N TYR A 586 -12.95 -12.56 16.69
CA TYR A 586 -13.18 -13.48 17.80
C TYR A 586 -12.66 -12.90 19.10
N VAL A 587 -13.42 -13.11 20.18
CA VAL A 587 -12.95 -12.93 21.55
C VAL A 587 -13.03 -14.28 22.25
N THR A 588 -11.90 -14.83 22.67
CA THR A 588 -11.85 -16.16 23.28
C THR A 588 -11.23 -16.10 24.67
N CYS A 589 -11.82 -16.82 25.62
CA CYS A 589 -11.22 -17.07 26.92
C CYS A 589 -11.28 -18.58 27.24
N PRO A 590 -10.16 -19.31 27.16
CA PRO A 590 -10.13 -20.74 27.45
C PRO A 590 -10.55 -21.08 28.89
N LYS A 591 -10.22 -20.21 29.84
CA LYS A 591 -10.49 -20.43 31.27
C LYS A 591 -11.98 -20.36 31.62
N THR A 592 -12.70 -19.38 31.07
CA THR A 592 -14.15 -19.26 31.28
C THR A 592 -14.95 -20.16 30.34
N ARG A 593 -14.30 -20.72 29.31
CA ARG A 593 -14.93 -21.47 28.21
C ARG A 593 -15.98 -20.64 27.49
N ILE A 594 -15.76 -19.33 27.38
CA ILE A 594 -16.63 -18.41 26.64
C ILE A 594 -15.89 -17.92 25.38
N LYS A 595 -16.60 -17.96 24.25
CA LYS A 595 -16.16 -17.43 22.97
C LYS A 595 -17.22 -16.47 22.43
N VAL A 596 -16.75 -15.42 21.77
CA VAL A 596 -17.56 -14.47 21.02
C VAL A 596 -17.17 -14.55 19.56
N ILE A 597 -18.17 -14.60 18.69
CA ILE A 597 -18.02 -14.35 17.26
C ILE A 597 -18.72 -13.02 16.98
N LEU A 598 -17.98 -12.04 16.46
CA LEU A 598 -18.53 -10.79 15.94
C LEU A 598 -18.38 -10.77 14.43
N GLN A 599 -19.47 -10.50 13.72
CA GLN A 599 -19.50 -10.34 12.28
C GLN A 599 -19.82 -8.88 11.96
N TYR A 600 -18.90 -8.22 11.25
CA TYR A 600 -19.12 -6.89 10.71
C TYR A 600 -19.79 -7.06 9.35
N LEU A 601 -20.98 -6.51 9.21
CA LEU A 601 -21.80 -6.70 8.01
C LEU A 601 -21.49 -5.58 7.03
N GLU A 602 -21.19 -5.97 5.79
CA GLU A 602 -21.10 -5.07 4.65
C GLU A 602 -22.52 -4.60 4.26
N ASP A 603 -22.60 -3.40 3.69
CA ASP A 603 -23.87 -2.82 3.27
C ASP A 603 -24.55 -3.70 2.21
N GLY A 604 -25.85 -3.98 2.40
CA GLY A 604 -26.66 -4.79 1.47
C GLY A 604 -27.51 -3.95 0.53
N TRP A 605 -27.85 -4.53 -0.63
CA TRP A 605 -28.51 -3.91 -1.81
C TRP A 605 -29.90 -3.27 -1.61
N ILE A 606 -30.55 -3.41 -0.45
CA ILE A 606 -31.90 -2.86 -0.19
C ILE A 606 -31.90 -2.07 1.13
N GLY A 607 -31.35 -0.86 1.11
CA GLY A 607 -31.47 0.09 2.22
C GLY A 607 -30.67 -0.26 3.49
N ARG A 608 -30.50 0.78 4.34
CA ARG A 608 -29.43 0.94 5.35
C ARG A 608 -29.08 -0.30 6.18
N ALA A 609 -27.83 -0.75 6.05
CA ALA A 609 -27.10 -1.43 7.12
C ALA A 609 -25.73 -0.77 7.38
N GLN A 610 -25.65 0.57 7.33
CA GLN A 610 -24.40 1.29 7.56
C GLN A 610 -23.80 0.95 8.92
N ASN A 611 -22.56 0.44 8.90
CA ASN A 611 -21.76 0.17 10.09
C ASN A 611 -22.41 -0.83 11.06
N ARG A 612 -23.09 -1.86 10.56
CA ARG A 612 -23.78 -2.85 11.40
C ARG A 612 -22.80 -3.92 11.92
N VAL A 613 -23.03 -4.34 13.16
CA VAL A 613 -22.34 -5.48 13.78
C VAL A 613 -23.36 -6.44 14.39
N GLU A 614 -23.12 -7.72 14.21
CA GLU A 614 -23.86 -8.81 14.86
C GLU A 614 -22.91 -9.78 15.54
N GLY A 615 -23.36 -10.51 16.54
CA GLY A 615 -22.53 -11.51 17.17
C GLY A 615 -23.25 -12.43 18.13
N VAL A 616 -22.54 -13.46 18.57
CA VAL A 616 -22.99 -14.43 19.58
C VAL A 616 -21.90 -14.65 20.60
N VAL A 617 -22.29 -14.64 21.87
CA VAL A 617 -21.47 -15.03 23.02
C VAL A 617 -21.96 -16.41 23.44
N PHE A 618 -21.09 -17.42 23.46
CA PHE A 618 -21.49 -18.81 23.67
C PHE A 618 -20.42 -19.60 24.43
N ARG A 619 -20.83 -20.73 24.99
CA ARG A 619 -19.91 -21.70 25.61
C ARG A 619 -19.22 -22.53 24.54
N TYR A 620 -17.93 -22.79 24.72
CA TYR A 620 -17.15 -23.62 23.80
C TYR A 620 -16.14 -24.49 24.55
N ASP A 621 -15.70 -25.57 23.90
CA ASP A 621 -14.58 -26.37 24.38
C ASP A 621 -13.29 -25.91 23.68
N PRO A 622 -12.31 -25.34 24.40
CA PRO A 622 -11.05 -24.88 23.81
C PRO A 622 -10.25 -25.96 23.08
N ASP A 623 -10.37 -27.22 23.50
CA ASP A 623 -9.61 -28.33 22.93
C ASP A 623 -10.23 -28.85 21.62
N MET A 624 -11.48 -28.48 21.31
CA MET A 624 -12.26 -28.96 20.16
C MET A 624 -12.87 -27.80 19.34
N ASP A 625 -12.34 -26.58 19.49
CA ASP A 625 -12.91 -25.38 18.87
C ASP A 625 -12.68 -25.33 17.35
N THR A 626 -13.74 -25.62 16.59
CA THR A 626 -13.76 -25.45 15.13
C THR A 626 -14.79 -24.42 14.66
N THR A 627 -15.52 -23.80 15.60
CA THR A 627 -16.69 -22.96 15.27
C THR A 627 -16.25 -21.55 14.91
N THR A 628 -16.45 -21.17 13.65
CA THR A 628 -16.02 -19.87 13.11
C THR A 628 -17.17 -18.99 12.65
N LYS A 629 -18.38 -19.55 12.47
CA LYS A 629 -19.55 -18.82 11.97
C LYS A 629 -20.66 -18.81 13.01
N ILE A 630 -21.38 -17.70 13.08
CA ILE A 630 -22.50 -17.49 14.00
C ILE A 630 -23.56 -18.60 13.86
N LYS A 631 -23.90 -18.97 12.63
CA LYS A 631 -24.93 -19.97 12.32
C LYS A 631 -24.60 -21.40 12.77
N ASP A 632 -23.32 -21.68 13.02
CA ASP A 632 -22.85 -23.02 13.41
C ASP A 632 -22.85 -23.18 14.94
N VAL A 633 -23.22 -22.13 15.70
CA VAL A 633 -23.31 -22.16 17.16
C VAL A 633 -24.65 -22.77 17.59
N PRO A 634 -24.66 -23.85 18.39
CA PRO A 634 -25.89 -24.42 18.93
C PRO A 634 -26.64 -23.43 19.82
N GLU A 635 -27.95 -23.30 19.65
CA GLU A 635 -28.76 -22.34 20.41
C GLU A 635 -28.70 -22.58 21.93
N SER A 636 -28.50 -23.84 22.36
CA SER A 636 -28.33 -24.21 23.77
C SER A 636 -27.05 -23.67 24.41
N ASP A 637 -26.03 -23.37 23.60
CA ASP A 637 -24.72 -22.88 24.08
C ASP A 637 -24.65 -21.35 24.11
N ILE A 638 -25.60 -20.66 23.47
CA ILE A 638 -25.66 -19.21 23.41
C ILE A 638 -25.99 -18.64 24.79
N LEU A 639 -25.15 -17.72 25.26
CA LEU A 639 -25.32 -16.95 26.49
C LEU A 639 -25.93 -15.58 26.21
N ALA A 640 -25.50 -14.93 25.12
CA ALA A 640 -26.03 -13.65 24.68
C ALA A 640 -25.85 -13.45 23.17
N LYS A 641 -26.68 -12.58 22.57
CA LYS A 641 -26.53 -12.09 21.19
C LYS A 641 -26.11 -10.63 21.20
N ILE A 642 -25.21 -10.23 20.31
CA ILE A 642 -24.74 -8.85 20.12
C ILE A 642 -25.39 -8.29 18.85
N SER A 643 -25.85 -7.06 18.89
CA SER A 643 -26.43 -6.37 17.73
C SER A 643 -26.24 -4.86 17.83
N GLY A 644 -26.26 -4.16 16.70
CA GLY A 644 -26.28 -2.70 16.66
C GLY A 644 -25.34 -2.13 15.62
N SER A 645 -24.83 -0.92 15.88
CA SER A 645 -23.91 -0.23 14.99
C SER A 645 -22.59 0.09 15.69
N TRP A 646 -21.47 -0.26 15.06
CA TRP A 646 -20.14 0.07 15.57
C TRP A 646 -19.77 1.56 15.40
N HIS A 647 -20.66 2.39 14.82
CA HIS A 647 -20.59 3.86 14.83
C HIS A 647 -21.54 4.51 15.84
N GLY A 648 -22.48 3.73 16.41
CA GLY A 648 -23.57 4.23 17.23
C GLY A 648 -23.78 3.36 18.47
N GLN A 649 -24.99 2.82 18.62
CA GLN A 649 -25.36 2.03 19.79
C GLN A 649 -25.16 0.54 19.53
N VAL A 650 -24.51 -0.13 20.47
CA VAL A 650 -24.33 -1.58 20.50
C VAL A 650 -25.09 -2.15 21.70
N TYR A 651 -25.82 -3.23 21.47
CA TYR A 651 -26.68 -3.90 22.42
C TYR A 651 -26.26 -5.35 22.62
N PHE A 652 -26.63 -5.91 23.76
CA PHE A 652 -26.64 -7.34 23.99
C PHE A 652 -28.03 -7.82 24.43
N THR A 653 -28.40 -9.03 24.06
CA THR A 653 -29.64 -9.69 24.48
C THR A 653 -29.28 -11.02 25.13
N LEU A 654 -29.64 -11.18 26.41
CA LEU A 654 -29.42 -12.42 27.15
C LEU A 654 -30.26 -13.56 26.56
N ALA A 655 -29.73 -14.77 26.58
CA ALA A 655 -30.48 -15.95 26.16
C ALA A 655 -31.77 -16.10 27.00
N GLY A 656 -32.90 -16.32 26.34
CA GLY A 656 -34.20 -16.53 26.99
C GLY A 656 -34.96 -15.28 27.43
N THR A 657 -34.38 -14.07 27.40
CA THR A 657 -35.11 -12.83 27.78
C THR A 657 -35.75 -12.12 26.59
N GLY A 658 -35.10 -12.14 25.42
CA GLY A 658 -35.54 -11.43 24.21
C GLY A 658 -35.39 -9.89 24.26
N GLU A 659 -35.09 -9.31 25.42
CA GLU A 659 -34.96 -7.87 25.60
C GLU A 659 -33.51 -7.38 25.37
N PRO A 660 -33.28 -6.42 24.45
CA PRO A 660 -31.97 -5.83 24.22
C PRO A 660 -31.60 -4.83 25.33
N GLN A 661 -30.38 -4.96 25.85
CA GLN A 661 -29.77 -4.04 26.82
C GLN A 661 -28.61 -3.30 26.16
N LEU A 662 -28.50 -1.99 26.43
CA LEU A 662 -27.43 -1.17 25.87
C LEU A 662 -26.08 -1.57 26.46
N LEU A 663 -25.13 -1.96 25.61
CA LEU A 663 -23.76 -2.27 25.99
C LEU A 663 -22.91 -0.99 26.04
N ILE A 664 -22.96 -0.21 24.95
CA ILE A 664 -22.23 1.04 24.79
C ILE A 664 -22.87 1.92 23.71
N ASP A 665 -22.86 3.23 23.93
CA ASP A 665 -23.18 4.22 22.90
C ASP A 665 -21.88 4.93 22.48
N ILE A 666 -21.48 4.74 21.22
CA ILE A 666 -20.26 5.27 20.62
C ILE A 666 -20.46 6.70 20.11
N THR A 667 -21.71 7.11 19.88
CA THR A 667 -22.06 8.41 19.31
C THR A 667 -21.43 9.58 20.07
N PRO A 668 -21.53 9.66 21.43
CA PRO A 668 -20.97 10.78 22.19
C PRO A 668 -19.47 10.65 22.50
N LEU A 669 -18.83 9.53 22.15
CA LEU A 669 -17.46 9.25 22.58
C LEU A 669 -16.43 9.80 21.58
N PHE A 670 -15.33 10.34 22.12
CA PHE A 670 -14.16 10.79 21.37
C PHE A 670 -12.88 10.26 22.03
N PRO A 671 -11.77 10.12 21.27
CA PRO A 671 -10.48 9.71 21.82
C PRO A 671 -10.07 10.54 23.04
N ALA A 672 -9.67 9.87 24.12
CA ALA A 672 -9.23 10.51 25.35
C ALA A 672 -7.83 11.12 25.19
N THR A 673 -7.63 12.29 25.78
CA THR A 673 -6.33 12.96 25.79
C THR A 673 -5.30 12.14 26.57
N LYS A 674 -4.17 11.86 25.94
CA LYS A 674 -3.02 11.19 26.54
C LYS A 674 -2.03 12.18 27.13
N SER A 675 -1.35 11.78 28.19
CA SER A 675 -0.16 12.43 28.73
C SER A 675 1.09 11.70 28.25
N VAL A 676 2.14 12.45 27.94
CA VAL A 676 3.45 11.90 27.54
C VAL A 676 4.55 12.49 28.41
N PRO A 677 5.72 11.84 28.51
CA PRO A 677 6.88 12.43 29.18
C PRO A 677 7.20 13.83 28.64
N PRO A 678 7.64 14.78 29.51
CA PRO A 678 8.12 16.08 29.08
C PRO A 678 9.26 15.97 28.07
N GLU A 679 9.35 16.91 27.12
CA GLU A 679 10.32 16.88 26.02
C GLU A 679 11.78 16.71 26.48
N GLY A 680 12.16 17.40 27.56
CA GLY A 680 13.51 17.30 28.15
C GLY A 680 13.83 15.93 28.74
N SER A 681 12.83 15.09 29.01
CA SER A 681 12.96 13.72 29.52
C SER A 681 12.77 12.66 28.43
N GLN A 682 12.49 13.07 27.18
CA GLN A 682 12.36 12.14 26.06
C GLN A 682 13.74 11.80 25.48
N LEU A 683 13.94 10.52 25.15
CA LEU A 683 15.16 10.04 24.50
C LEU A 683 15.19 10.35 23.01
N SER A 684 16.37 10.27 22.39
CA SER A 684 16.53 10.65 20.97
C SER A 684 15.68 9.79 20.02
N ASN A 685 15.44 8.52 20.37
CA ASN A 685 14.62 7.56 19.62
C ASN A 685 13.18 7.41 20.13
N GLU A 686 12.72 8.29 21.02
CA GLU A 686 11.31 8.35 21.44
C GLU A 686 10.49 9.09 20.38
N SER A 687 9.38 8.50 19.90
CA SER A 687 8.74 8.86 18.63
C SER A 687 8.51 10.35 18.40
N ARG A 688 8.03 11.10 19.40
CA ARG A 688 7.77 12.55 19.24
C ARG A 688 9.05 13.34 19.04
N LYS A 689 10.09 13.06 19.82
CA LYS A 689 11.40 13.71 19.70
C LYS A 689 12.13 13.25 18.44
N PHE A 690 12.03 11.98 18.09
CA PHE A 690 12.65 11.42 16.90
C PHE A 690 12.12 12.06 15.61
N TRP A 691 10.80 12.30 15.54
CA TRP A 691 10.13 12.90 14.39
C TRP A 691 9.89 14.42 14.51
N SER A 692 10.44 15.10 15.53
CA SER A 692 10.13 16.52 15.81
C SER A 692 10.45 17.43 14.63
N SER A 693 11.64 17.28 14.03
CA SER A 693 12.07 18.09 12.89
C SER A 693 11.20 17.94 11.64
N VAL A 694 10.60 16.76 11.42
CA VAL A 694 9.63 16.53 10.33
C VAL A 694 8.30 17.18 10.68
N THR A 695 7.84 16.97 11.91
CA THR A 695 6.58 17.48 12.45
C THR A 695 6.53 19.01 12.44
N GLU A 696 7.55 19.67 12.97
CA GLU A 696 7.69 21.13 12.95
C GLU A 696 7.66 21.67 11.53
N ALA A 697 8.38 21.04 10.60
CA ALA A 697 8.40 21.46 9.20
C ALA A 697 7.05 21.27 8.49
N ILE A 698 6.30 20.20 8.80
CA ILE A 698 4.93 20.01 8.27
C ILE A 698 3.98 21.06 8.84
N VAL A 699 4.01 21.29 10.16
CA VAL A 699 3.16 22.27 10.85
C VAL A 699 3.44 23.69 10.35
N ASP A 700 4.71 24.04 10.12
CA ASP A 700 5.15 25.30 9.53
C ASP A 700 4.87 25.41 8.02
N LYS A 701 4.27 24.38 7.40
CA LYS A 701 4.00 24.28 5.96
C LYS A 701 5.27 24.36 5.08
N LYS A 702 6.43 23.99 5.64
CA LYS A 702 7.73 23.90 4.95
C LYS A 702 7.94 22.49 4.38
N TYR A 703 7.06 22.08 3.46
CA TYR A 703 7.00 20.68 2.99
C TYR A 703 8.28 20.14 2.34
N SER A 704 9.05 21.00 1.67
CA SER A 704 10.36 20.64 1.10
C SER A 704 11.39 20.34 2.19
N GLN A 705 11.40 21.13 3.26
CA GLN A 705 12.24 20.88 4.43
C GLN A 705 11.79 19.61 5.15
N ALA A 706 10.48 19.41 5.34
CA ALA A 706 9.94 18.20 5.95
C ALA A 706 10.36 16.93 5.20
N THR A 707 10.28 16.96 3.87
CA THR A 707 10.70 15.85 3.00
C THR A 707 12.20 15.57 3.17
N LYS A 708 13.05 16.62 3.23
CA LYS A 708 14.48 16.49 3.47
C LYS A 708 14.79 15.90 4.85
N CYS A 709 14.11 16.37 5.91
CA CYS A 709 14.27 15.82 7.26
C CYS A 709 13.89 14.33 7.30
N LYS A 710 12.76 13.96 6.68
CA LYS A 710 12.30 12.57 6.57
C LYS A 710 13.32 11.69 5.83
N GLN A 711 13.80 12.13 4.67
CA GLN A 711 14.81 11.41 3.90
C GLN A 711 16.10 11.19 4.71
N ASN A 712 16.55 12.21 5.46
CA ASN A 712 17.74 12.09 6.31
C ASN A 712 17.57 11.03 7.43
N ILE A 713 16.38 10.96 8.03
CA ILE A 713 16.06 9.93 9.04
C ILE A 713 16.09 8.54 8.38
N GLU A 714 15.41 8.37 7.24
CA GLU A 714 15.33 7.09 6.52
C GLU A 714 16.68 6.61 5.98
N GLU A 715 17.53 7.52 5.50
CA GLU A 715 18.89 7.20 5.05
C GLU A 715 19.78 6.77 6.24
N ARG A 716 19.69 7.47 7.38
CA ARG A 716 20.40 7.09 8.60
C ARG A 716 20.00 5.69 9.09
N GLN A 717 18.72 5.34 8.98
CA GLN A 717 18.24 3.98 9.27
C GLN A 717 18.86 2.93 8.34
N ARG A 718 18.86 3.21 7.02
CA ARG A 718 19.47 2.33 6.02
C ARG A 718 20.97 2.13 6.28
N GLN A 719 21.69 3.20 6.60
CA GLN A 719 23.10 3.14 6.95
C GLN A 719 23.33 2.27 8.21
N ARG A 720 22.58 2.48 9.29
CA ARG A 720 22.73 1.68 10.51
C ARG A 720 22.37 0.21 10.28
N ALA A 721 21.39 -0.10 9.44
CA ALA A 721 21.09 -1.47 9.05
C ALA A 721 22.27 -2.12 8.30
N ALA A 722 22.87 -1.41 7.35
CA ALA A 722 24.06 -1.87 6.63
C ALA A 722 25.28 -2.07 7.55
N GLU A 723 25.49 -1.18 8.52
CA GLU A 723 26.56 -1.30 9.52
C GLU A 723 26.37 -2.53 10.41
N ARG A 724 25.16 -2.78 10.90
CA ARG A 724 24.84 -4.00 11.69
C ARG A 724 25.08 -5.26 10.86
N GLN A 725 24.66 -5.26 9.60
CA GLN A 725 24.88 -6.38 8.68
C GLN A 725 26.39 -6.62 8.45
N ALA A 726 27.17 -5.56 8.23
CA ALA A 726 28.61 -5.66 8.04
C ALA A 726 29.34 -6.23 9.27
N LYS A 727 28.82 -5.95 10.47
CA LYS A 727 29.36 -6.48 11.74
C LYS A 727 28.79 -7.85 12.15
N ASN A 728 27.84 -8.41 11.38
CA ASN A 728 27.04 -9.58 11.75
C ASN A 728 26.35 -9.43 13.13
N GLU A 729 25.93 -8.22 13.48
CA GLU A 729 25.22 -7.93 14.71
C GLU A 729 23.71 -8.21 14.54
N ILE A 730 23.15 -9.00 15.44
CA ILE A 730 21.72 -9.28 15.48
C ILE A 730 21.03 -8.18 16.29
N TRP A 731 20.04 -7.52 15.69
CA TRP A 731 19.21 -6.55 16.40
C TRP A 731 18.38 -7.24 17.50
N GLN A 732 18.33 -6.61 18.67
CA GLN A 732 17.45 -7.02 19.76
C GLN A 732 16.69 -5.79 20.28
N PRO A 733 15.37 -5.89 20.48
CA PRO A 733 14.61 -4.82 21.11
C PRO A 733 15.15 -4.48 22.51
N ARG A 734 14.81 -3.28 22.98
CA ARG A 734 15.22 -2.77 24.28
C ARG A 734 14.23 -3.15 25.37
N PHE A 735 12.94 -2.92 25.11
CA PHE A 735 11.89 -3.05 26.11
C PHE A 735 11.16 -4.39 26.05
N PHE A 736 11.35 -5.14 24.97
CA PHE A 736 10.75 -6.46 24.75
C PHE A 736 11.83 -7.53 24.55
N THR A 737 11.54 -8.76 24.98
CA THR A 737 12.54 -9.86 24.96
C THR A 737 12.89 -10.30 23.55
N ASP A 738 11.93 -10.23 22.62
CA ASP A 738 12.04 -10.78 21.27
C ASP A 738 11.41 -9.85 20.25
N ALA A 739 11.91 -9.91 19.01
CA ALA A 739 11.38 -9.08 17.92
C ALA A 739 9.94 -9.47 17.53
N VAL A 740 9.67 -10.77 17.55
CA VAL A 740 8.36 -11.41 17.34
C VAL A 740 8.31 -12.69 18.17
N THR A 741 7.13 -13.14 18.60
CA THR A 741 6.97 -14.45 19.27
C THR A 741 5.96 -15.35 18.54
N PRO A 742 6.15 -16.69 18.52
CA PRO A 742 5.21 -17.60 17.86
C PRO A 742 3.79 -17.55 18.43
N LEU A 743 3.65 -17.17 19.70
CA LEU A 743 2.36 -17.05 20.40
C LEU A 743 1.74 -15.64 20.28
N GLY A 744 2.41 -14.70 19.61
CA GLY A 744 1.94 -13.31 19.47
C GLY A 744 1.93 -12.51 20.77
N LYS A 745 2.56 -13.03 21.83
CA LYS A 745 2.60 -12.43 23.17
C LYS A 745 4.01 -11.92 23.45
N PRO A 746 4.28 -10.62 23.33
CA PRO A 746 5.58 -10.07 23.70
C PRO A 746 5.75 -10.04 25.22
N GLU A 747 6.95 -10.35 25.70
CA GLU A 747 7.33 -10.21 27.11
C GLU A 747 8.22 -8.98 27.29
N LEU A 748 8.07 -8.31 28.42
CA LEU A 748 8.90 -7.15 28.76
C LEU A 748 10.28 -7.59 29.26
N THR A 749 11.32 -6.85 28.86
CA THR A 749 12.61 -6.89 29.53
C THR A 749 12.53 -6.22 30.91
N GLU A 750 13.59 -6.32 31.71
CA GLU A 750 13.66 -5.60 32.98
C GLU A 750 13.62 -4.08 32.78
N GLU A 751 14.25 -3.57 31.71
CA GLU A 751 14.14 -2.17 31.33
C GLU A 751 12.71 -1.79 30.93
N GLY A 752 12.00 -2.64 30.18
CA GLY A 752 10.59 -2.42 29.83
C GLY A 752 9.68 -2.31 31.05
N ARG A 753 9.86 -3.19 32.04
CA ARG A 753 9.12 -3.13 33.32
C ARG A 753 9.46 -1.85 34.10
N LYS A 754 10.73 -1.47 34.15
CA LYS A 754 11.17 -0.22 34.80
C LYS A 754 10.57 1.01 34.12
N ALA A 755 10.54 1.05 32.79
CA ALA A 755 9.96 2.15 32.02
C ALA A 755 8.45 2.32 32.29
N LEU A 756 7.68 1.23 32.30
CA LEU A 756 6.25 1.26 32.65
C LEU A 756 6.01 1.69 34.10
N LYS A 757 6.80 1.16 35.04
CA LYS A 757 6.72 1.55 36.46
C LYS A 757 7.06 3.04 36.65
N GLY A 758 8.03 3.55 35.89
CA GLY A 758 8.39 4.97 35.86
C GLY A 758 7.22 5.84 35.40
N LEU A 759 6.58 5.50 34.28
CA LEU A 759 5.37 6.17 33.79
C LEU A 759 4.27 6.22 34.85
N TYR A 760 4.03 5.09 35.53
CA TYR A 760 3.04 4.99 36.58
C TYR A 760 3.33 5.98 37.74
N ASN A 761 4.58 6.02 38.19
CA ASN A 761 5.05 6.86 39.30
C ASN A 761 5.28 8.32 38.92
N GLY A 762 5.28 8.66 37.62
CA GLY A 762 5.69 9.99 37.12
C GLY A 762 7.21 10.21 37.10
N ASP A 763 8.00 9.13 37.19
CA ASP A 763 9.45 9.16 37.00
C ASP A 763 9.78 8.75 35.56
N TYR A 764 10.05 9.75 34.72
CA TYR A 764 10.28 9.54 33.29
C TYR A 764 11.74 9.24 32.93
N SER A 765 12.64 9.16 33.91
CA SER A 765 14.07 9.01 33.69
C SER A 765 14.41 7.70 32.98
N LEU A 766 15.10 7.82 31.84
CA LEU A 766 15.70 6.71 31.10
C LEU A 766 17.07 7.14 30.61
N GLU A 767 18.00 6.20 30.53
CA GLU A 767 19.32 6.43 29.94
C GLU A 767 19.28 6.18 28.44
N GLU A 768 20.02 6.98 27.68
CA GLU A 768 20.18 6.80 26.24
C GLU A 768 20.92 5.46 26.00
N SER A 769 20.48 4.69 25.02
CA SER A 769 21.12 3.39 24.78
C SER A 769 22.46 3.57 24.07
N GLU A 770 23.53 3.02 24.62
CA GLU A 770 24.87 3.03 24.00
C GLU A 770 24.97 2.11 22.76
N THR A 771 24.04 1.16 22.62
CA THR A 771 24.10 0.08 21.61
C THR A 771 22.81 -0.11 20.81
N LYS A 772 21.65 0.37 21.28
CA LYS A 772 20.31 0.02 20.75
C LYS A 772 19.41 1.22 20.41
N GLY A 773 19.97 2.30 19.88
CA GLY A 773 19.18 3.44 19.38
C GLY A 773 18.82 3.33 17.88
N ALA A 774 17.68 3.94 17.50
CA ALA A 774 17.28 4.20 16.11
C ALA A 774 18.27 5.11 15.40
#